data_AF-A0A2T4VBJ0-F1
#
_entry.id   AF-A0A2T4VBJ0-F1
#
_cell.length_a   1.000
_cell.length_b   1.000
_cell.length_c   1.000
_cell.angle_alpha   90.00
_cell.angle_beta   90.00
_cell.angle_gamma   90.00
#
_symmetry.space_group_name_H-M   'P 1'
#
loop_
_entity.id
_entity.type
_entity.pdbx_description
1 polymer ?
#
loop_
_entity_poly.entity_id
_entity_poly.type
_entity_poly.pdbx_seq_one_letter_code
_entity_poly.pdbx_strand_id
1 'polypeptide(L)'
;MLKSTRLRLAGVVATVAALALGFLLRPDAELAPAPAVPSTADAPRAAASAVRSFTVRPSWSVGTRYVYTLEWRTEQRLLPPLPGREQGKVTPMDGARRLSGDLVLRALGRDGESFLLGASLENLREPMLRISSQPEPDAASLTAALTGHEALLEVDGAGNLRSLRFAPQDPSVFKHLLQELLTLVEPTLPVEEAQRSAGRWEVLESTSQGQVRSTYEVEADDSHAVHRGRSAYTRLYVVPSEMERASQQLESQARFAFAEAGHLSGVSHQERLVVRNQSGVLLLDSKELLRLSLRELGTFTPPADMGLAAHTEVRQPGVITASAQLERKLLQQRAGELTVEQLVADLLKYGASGNMPDKNRWVWRASGRLMLEPERCRELVPVFARPELGDEGRALLMDVLASAGNAQAQGVMRELLEMDVARGGNPQAYELLLQRLGMVEEPTTETLESLMQYHARARAEQRENVRNASAYALGAAGGNLAADDARAGGYTRMLVDELGTARSAGDRETYLRALGNAGREEGMAAVLAHAADPEEPVRATTAAALRKTDTPEATATLLRLARDSSRSVQSEAIVALRTHRLDAGALVALRDTVVSGGLHSGVEPLLVGLLAEQLEGGPAVAQTLRFLANAVQDDPSLHTRILELLARAESPARTH
;
A
#
# COMPACT_ATOMS: atom_id res chain seq x y z
N MET A 1 -12.63 3.22 10.01
CA MET A 1 -11.74 4.34 10.34
C MET A 1 -10.36 3.92 10.84
N LEU A 2 -10.20 2.87 11.65
CA LEU A 2 -8.89 2.48 12.24
C LEU A 2 -7.88 1.88 11.23
N LYS A 3 -8.32 1.05 10.27
CA LYS A 3 -7.47 0.44 9.22
C LYS A 3 -6.71 1.44 8.33
N SER A 4 -7.19 2.67 8.20
CA SER A 4 -6.58 3.64 7.29
C SER A 4 -5.34 4.33 7.87
N THR A 5 -5.07 4.20 9.17
CA THR A 5 -4.10 5.09 9.84
C THR A 5 -2.65 4.62 9.76
N ARG A 6 -2.40 3.31 9.60
CA ARG A 6 -1.05 2.72 9.52
C ARG A 6 -0.54 2.59 8.09
N LEU A 7 -1.38 2.18 7.12
CA LEU A 7 -1.08 2.32 5.68
C LEU A 7 -0.78 3.77 5.27
N ARG A 8 -1.51 4.73 5.86
CA ARG A 8 -1.19 6.18 5.73
C ARG A 8 0.18 6.50 6.31
N LEU A 9 0.56 5.88 7.43
CA LEU A 9 1.84 6.15 8.08
C LEU A 9 2.99 5.45 7.33
N ALA A 10 2.93 4.17 6.98
CA ALA A 10 4.00 3.53 6.20
C ALA A 10 4.22 4.23 4.84
N GLY A 11 3.15 4.67 4.16
CA GLY A 11 3.24 5.45 2.92
C GLY A 11 3.80 6.87 3.12
N VAL A 12 3.24 7.64 4.08
CA VAL A 12 3.73 9.00 4.39
C VAL A 12 5.11 8.97 5.03
N VAL A 13 5.45 7.96 5.83
CA VAL A 13 6.76 7.75 6.45
C VAL A 13 7.74 7.22 5.43
N ALA A 14 7.36 6.40 4.46
CA ALA A 14 8.23 6.05 3.34
C ALA A 14 8.58 7.29 2.50
N THR A 15 7.58 8.09 2.13
CA THR A 15 7.80 9.31 1.32
C THR A 15 8.49 10.41 2.12
N VAL A 16 8.15 10.60 3.40
CA VAL A 16 8.85 11.52 4.30
C VAL A 16 10.22 10.97 4.68
N ALA A 17 10.47 9.66 4.79
CA ALA A 17 11.80 9.08 5.00
C ALA A 17 12.70 9.30 3.79
N ALA A 18 12.18 9.01 2.58
CA ALA A 18 12.86 9.30 1.33
C ALA A 18 13.22 10.80 1.23
N LEU A 19 12.39 11.66 1.81
CA LEU A 19 12.59 13.09 1.89
C LEU A 19 13.30 13.59 3.16
N ALA A 20 13.49 12.88 4.29
CA ALA A 20 13.79 13.48 5.61
C ALA A 20 15.11 13.05 6.29
N LEU A 21 15.99 12.33 5.60
CA LEU A 21 17.19 11.76 6.21
C LEU A 21 18.43 12.69 6.16
N GLY A 22 18.40 13.75 6.97
CA GLY A 22 19.59 14.52 7.37
C GLY A 22 19.47 14.99 8.82
N PHE A 23 20.36 14.54 9.72
CA PHE A 23 20.42 15.02 11.12
C PHE A 23 21.88 15.21 11.56
N LEU A 24 22.33 16.47 11.58
CA LEU A 24 23.04 17.21 12.65
C LEU A 24 23.63 18.52 12.07
N LEU A 25 23.48 19.65 12.79
CA LEU A 25 24.13 20.99 12.65
C LEU A 25 23.37 22.13 11.92
N ARG A 26 23.71 23.38 12.29
CA ARG A 26 22.97 24.68 12.23
C ARG A 26 23.96 25.82 11.82
N PRO A 27 23.54 27.07 11.45
CA PRO A 27 23.21 27.56 10.10
C PRO A 27 24.04 28.79 9.60
N ASP A 28 23.93 29.14 8.29
CA ASP A 28 23.55 30.48 7.72
C ASP A 28 24.15 30.80 6.32
N ALA A 29 23.28 31.30 5.42
CA ALA A 29 23.47 32.23 4.28
C ALA A 29 22.95 31.76 2.89
N GLU A 30 22.14 32.64 2.26
CA GLU A 30 21.42 32.48 0.97
C GLU A 30 22.30 32.67 -0.28
N LEU A 31 21.94 31.98 -1.38
CA LEU A 31 22.46 32.26 -2.73
C LEU A 31 21.43 32.00 -3.85
N ALA A 32 21.67 32.70 -4.95
CA ALA A 32 20.78 33.13 -6.04
C ALA A 32 20.50 32.08 -7.15
N PRO A 33 19.56 32.32 -8.10
CA PRO A 33 19.03 31.28 -8.99
C PRO A 33 19.89 31.02 -10.24
N ALA A 34 19.85 29.77 -10.73
CA ALA A 34 20.53 29.29 -11.94
C ALA A 34 19.63 29.38 -13.21
N PRO A 35 20.22 29.38 -14.43
CA PRO A 35 19.54 29.81 -15.66
C PRO A 35 18.76 28.69 -16.38
N ALA A 36 17.90 29.11 -17.31
CA ALA A 36 16.94 28.28 -18.05
C ALA A 36 17.57 27.37 -19.11
N VAL A 37 16.99 26.16 -19.26
CA VAL A 37 17.35 25.14 -20.27
C VAL A 37 16.28 25.17 -21.41
N PRO A 38 16.65 24.93 -22.68
CA PRO A 38 15.75 25.10 -23.82
C PRO A 38 14.74 23.96 -23.98
N SER A 39 13.55 24.31 -24.48
CA SER A 39 12.42 23.43 -24.78
C SER A 39 12.64 22.63 -26.06
N THR A 40 12.52 21.31 -26.00
CA THR A 40 12.47 20.41 -27.16
C THR A 40 11.02 19.96 -27.40
N ALA A 41 10.32 20.70 -28.26
CA ALA A 41 9.07 20.25 -28.88
C ALA A 41 9.41 19.89 -30.33
N ASP A 42 9.61 18.59 -30.59
CA ASP A 42 9.41 17.92 -31.89
C ASP A 42 9.80 16.44 -31.74
N ALA A 43 8.80 15.57 -31.59
CA ALA A 43 8.96 14.13 -31.67
C ALA A 43 8.36 13.64 -33.01
N PRO A 44 9.09 12.88 -33.85
CA PRO A 44 8.57 12.37 -35.10
C PRO A 44 7.75 11.09 -34.92
N ARG A 45 6.75 10.92 -35.80
CA ARG A 45 5.84 9.78 -35.96
C ARG A 45 6.59 8.45 -36.18
N ALA A 46 6.11 7.41 -35.48
CA ALA A 46 6.58 6.04 -35.53
C ALA A 46 6.43 5.38 -36.92
N ALA A 47 7.56 4.94 -37.49
CA ALA A 47 7.61 3.88 -38.48
C ALA A 47 7.75 2.53 -37.73
N ALA A 48 7.10 1.48 -38.21
CA ALA A 48 7.18 0.14 -37.65
C ALA A 48 8.63 -0.37 -37.73
N SER A 49 9.36 -0.24 -36.63
CA SER A 49 10.73 -0.74 -36.49
C SER A 49 10.73 -2.26 -36.40
N ALA A 50 11.67 -2.91 -37.08
CA ALA A 50 11.87 -4.35 -36.96
C ALA A 50 12.32 -4.68 -35.53
N VAL A 51 11.43 -5.34 -34.79
CA VAL A 51 11.66 -5.78 -33.41
C VAL A 51 12.89 -6.69 -33.36
N ARG A 52 13.91 -6.32 -32.56
CA ARG A 52 15.16 -7.08 -32.39
C ARG A 52 15.16 -7.85 -31.07
N SER A 53 15.74 -9.04 -31.06
CA SER A 53 15.92 -9.81 -29.84
C SER A 53 16.94 -9.17 -28.89
N PHE A 54 16.68 -9.28 -27.59
CA PHE A 54 17.64 -8.89 -26.55
C PHE A 54 18.68 -10.00 -26.38
N THR A 55 19.93 -9.74 -26.77
CA THR A 55 21.00 -10.75 -26.81
C THR A 55 21.97 -10.70 -25.63
N VAL A 56 21.89 -9.65 -24.80
CA VAL A 56 22.82 -9.47 -23.69
C VAL A 56 22.63 -10.56 -22.64
N ARG A 57 23.75 -11.16 -22.22
CA ARG A 57 23.81 -12.03 -21.05
C ARG A 57 24.58 -11.31 -19.96
N PRO A 58 23.90 -10.83 -18.91
CA PRO A 58 24.56 -10.14 -17.81
C PRO A 58 25.70 -10.96 -17.24
N SER A 59 26.85 -10.30 -17.06
CA SER A 59 28.06 -10.98 -16.59
C SER A 59 28.92 -10.02 -15.79
N TRP A 60 29.31 -10.50 -14.60
CA TRP A 60 30.20 -9.83 -13.68
C TRP A 60 31.41 -10.73 -13.42
N SER A 61 32.57 -10.32 -13.91
CA SER A 61 33.80 -11.09 -13.76
C SER A 61 34.32 -10.95 -12.34
N VAL A 62 34.36 -12.03 -11.58
CA VAL A 62 34.84 -12.06 -10.19
C VAL A 62 36.24 -11.46 -10.10
N GLY A 63 36.46 -10.56 -9.14
CA GLY A 63 37.71 -9.80 -8.99
C GLY A 63 37.79 -8.55 -9.86
N THR A 64 36.72 -8.17 -10.57
CA THR A 64 36.66 -6.91 -11.33
C THR A 64 35.99 -5.79 -10.54
N ARG A 65 36.60 -4.61 -10.57
CA ARG A 65 36.09 -3.35 -10.01
C ARG A 65 35.59 -2.47 -11.15
N TYR A 66 34.31 -2.14 -11.14
CA TYR A 66 33.64 -1.29 -12.13
C TYR A 66 33.42 0.09 -11.52
N VAL A 67 34.00 1.13 -12.12
CA VAL A 67 33.88 2.50 -11.62
C VAL A 67 33.04 3.31 -12.58
N TYR A 68 31.91 3.79 -12.10
CA TYR A 68 30.98 4.60 -12.87
C TYR A 68 31.02 6.04 -12.42
N THR A 69 31.05 6.98 -13.36
CA THR A 69 30.77 8.38 -13.07
C THR A 69 29.27 8.54 -12.84
N LEU A 70 28.89 9.10 -11.71
CA LEU A 70 27.50 9.31 -11.28
C LEU A 70 27.16 10.80 -11.26
N GLU A 71 26.02 11.13 -11.86
CA GLU A 71 25.30 12.40 -11.65
C GLU A 71 23.83 12.09 -11.39
N TRP A 72 23.34 12.42 -10.21
CA TRP A 72 21.94 12.19 -9.81
C TRP A 72 21.36 13.45 -9.18
N ARG A 73 20.19 13.87 -9.67
CA ARG A 73 19.48 15.06 -9.21
C ARG A 73 18.00 14.72 -9.04
N THR A 74 17.44 15.16 -7.93
CA THR A 74 15.99 15.05 -7.69
C THR A 74 15.47 16.33 -7.08
N GLU A 75 14.26 16.71 -7.47
CA GLU A 75 13.48 17.79 -6.87
C GLU A 75 12.07 17.27 -6.64
N GLN A 76 11.55 17.48 -5.44
CA GLN A 76 10.25 16.98 -5.05
C GLN A 76 9.51 18.04 -4.26
N ARG A 77 8.21 18.15 -4.51
CA ARG A 77 7.27 18.92 -3.70
C ARG A 77 6.11 18.04 -3.34
N LEU A 78 5.85 17.93 -2.04
CA LEU A 78 4.87 17.05 -1.45
C LEU A 78 3.84 17.84 -0.65
N LEU A 79 2.57 17.49 -0.77
CA LEU A 79 1.54 17.91 0.18
C LEU A 79 1.09 16.70 1.00
N PRO A 80 1.57 16.54 2.25
CA PRO A 80 1.26 15.36 3.02
C PRO A 80 -0.24 15.29 3.37
N PRO A 81 -0.90 14.13 3.19
CA PRO A 81 -2.29 13.93 3.57
C PRO A 81 -2.40 13.78 5.10
N LEU A 82 -2.41 14.89 5.84
CA LEU A 82 -2.63 14.87 7.29
C LEU A 82 -4.13 14.90 7.62
N PRO A 83 -4.72 13.82 8.18
CA PRO A 83 -6.10 13.86 8.65
C PRO A 83 -6.23 14.72 9.92
N GLY A 84 -7.26 15.55 9.99
CA GLY A 84 -7.67 16.24 11.23
C GLY A 84 -7.10 17.64 11.44
N ARG A 85 -6.33 18.20 10.49
CA ARG A 85 -6.19 19.66 10.41
C ARG A 85 -7.38 20.20 9.64
N GLU A 86 -8.12 21.13 10.25
CA GLU A 86 -9.06 21.99 9.55
C GLU A 86 -8.39 22.59 8.30
N GLN A 87 -9.18 23.01 7.31
CA GLN A 87 -8.77 23.48 5.97
C GLN A 87 -7.80 24.71 5.94
N GLY A 88 -7.08 25.00 7.01
CA GLY A 88 -6.04 26.02 7.11
C GLY A 88 -4.62 25.46 6.88
N LYS A 89 -4.02 25.86 5.75
CA LYS A 89 -2.58 25.85 5.41
C LYS A 89 -1.78 24.60 5.83
N VAL A 90 -1.95 23.48 5.11
CA VAL A 90 -0.89 22.46 5.07
C VAL A 90 0.27 23.06 4.27
N THR A 91 1.43 23.23 4.91
CA THR A 91 2.63 23.70 4.23
C THR A 91 3.20 22.56 3.39
N PRO A 92 3.42 22.76 2.08
CA PRO A 92 4.08 21.75 1.26
C PRO A 92 5.50 21.49 1.79
N MET A 93 5.94 20.23 1.68
CA MET A 93 7.30 19.83 1.95
C MET A 93 8.05 19.77 0.62
N ASP A 94 9.08 20.58 0.46
CA ASP A 94 10.00 20.45 -0.68
C ASP A 94 11.17 19.55 -0.27
N GLY A 95 11.70 18.81 -1.22
CA GLY A 95 12.95 18.08 -1.10
C GLY A 95 13.78 18.30 -2.34
N ALA A 96 15.10 18.34 -2.19
CA ALA A 96 16.01 18.34 -3.32
C ALA A 96 17.25 17.53 -2.97
N ARG A 97 17.79 16.81 -3.95
CA ARG A 97 19.01 16.03 -3.77
C ARG A 97 19.90 16.21 -4.97
N ARG A 98 21.20 16.30 -4.72
CA ARG A 98 22.22 16.29 -5.76
C ARG A 98 23.37 15.43 -5.28
N LEU A 99 23.69 14.42 -6.07
CA LEU A 99 24.83 13.55 -5.85
C LEU A 99 25.66 13.53 -7.13
N SER A 100 26.95 13.80 -7.01
CA SER A 100 27.89 13.70 -8.12
C SER A 100 29.15 13.03 -7.58
N GLY A 101 29.69 12.05 -8.28
CA GLY A 101 30.79 11.26 -7.73
C GLY A 101 30.99 9.98 -8.52
N ASP A 102 31.42 8.93 -7.82
CA ASP A 102 31.62 7.60 -8.39
C ASP A 102 30.71 6.58 -7.70
N LEU A 103 29.98 5.79 -8.49
CA LEU A 103 29.41 4.53 -8.02
C LEU A 103 30.41 3.43 -8.37
N VAL A 104 30.81 2.65 -7.38
CA VAL A 104 31.77 1.55 -7.55
C VAL A 104 31.06 0.24 -7.29
N LEU A 105 31.06 -0.64 -8.30
CA LEU A 105 30.59 -2.01 -8.19
C LEU A 105 31.79 -2.96 -8.20
N ARG A 106 31.86 -3.90 -7.26
CA ARG A 106 32.92 -4.90 -7.14
C ARG A 106 32.32 -6.28 -7.31
N ALA A 107 32.75 -7.04 -8.30
CA ALA A 107 32.30 -8.41 -8.47
C ALA A 107 33.03 -9.31 -7.48
N LEU A 108 32.36 -9.64 -6.38
CA LEU A 108 32.97 -10.35 -5.25
C LEU A 108 32.97 -11.87 -5.50
N GLY A 109 31.93 -12.42 -6.12
CA GLY A 109 31.76 -13.86 -6.24
C GLY A 109 30.44 -14.30 -6.84
N ARG A 110 30.15 -15.59 -6.72
CA ARG A 110 28.87 -16.20 -7.08
C ARG A 110 28.33 -17.05 -5.94
N ASP A 111 27.02 -17.09 -5.81
CA ASP A 111 26.28 -18.01 -4.96
C ASP A 111 25.23 -18.73 -5.82
N GLY A 112 25.54 -19.97 -6.21
CA GLY A 112 24.80 -20.69 -7.25
C GLY A 112 24.83 -19.93 -8.59
N GLU A 113 23.64 -19.60 -9.11
CA GLU A 113 23.46 -18.81 -10.34
C GLU A 113 23.47 -17.29 -10.09
N SER A 114 23.48 -16.85 -8.84
CA SER A 114 23.48 -15.42 -8.48
C SER A 114 24.90 -14.87 -8.41
N PHE A 115 25.07 -13.64 -8.90
CA PHE A 115 26.25 -12.82 -8.68
C PHE A 115 26.15 -12.08 -7.35
N LEU A 116 27.26 -12.01 -6.64
CA LEU A 116 27.40 -11.20 -5.43
C LEU A 116 28.31 -10.02 -5.73
N LEU A 117 27.76 -8.80 -5.65
CA LEU A 117 28.48 -7.56 -5.92
C LEU A 117 28.59 -6.71 -4.65
N GLY A 118 29.69 -6.00 -4.46
CA GLY A 118 29.81 -4.91 -3.49
C GLY A 118 29.50 -3.57 -4.18
N ALA A 119 28.68 -2.72 -3.57
CA ALA A 119 28.34 -1.40 -4.08
C ALA A 119 28.68 -0.31 -3.08
N SER A 120 29.45 0.68 -3.51
CA SER A 120 29.88 1.81 -2.67
C SER A 120 29.87 3.13 -3.44
N LEU A 121 29.76 4.23 -2.69
CA LEU A 121 29.89 5.57 -3.22
C LEU A 121 31.29 6.10 -2.87
N GLU A 122 32.02 6.55 -3.89
CA GLU A 122 33.39 7.05 -3.75
C GLU A 122 33.50 8.44 -4.43
N ASN A 123 34.53 9.21 -4.05
CA ASN A 123 34.89 10.49 -4.70
C ASN A 123 33.70 11.47 -4.90
N LEU A 124 32.83 11.59 -3.89
CA LEU A 124 31.67 12.47 -3.94
C LEU A 124 32.08 13.95 -4.05
N ARG A 125 31.35 14.69 -4.88
CA ARG A 125 31.55 16.10 -5.20
C ARG A 125 30.24 16.83 -4.91
N GLU A 126 30.30 17.78 -3.97
CA GLU A 126 29.17 18.63 -3.59
C GLU A 126 27.86 17.86 -3.33
N PRO A 127 27.86 16.80 -2.48
CA PRO A 127 26.62 16.12 -2.16
C PRO A 127 25.69 17.09 -1.42
N MET A 128 24.43 17.12 -1.83
CA MET A 128 23.40 18.02 -1.31
C MET A 128 22.14 17.23 -1.02
N LEU A 129 21.55 17.46 0.16
CA LEU A 129 20.28 16.88 0.58
C LEU A 129 19.46 17.93 1.32
N ARG A 130 18.45 18.50 0.67
CA ARG A 130 17.60 19.54 1.24
C ARG A 130 16.19 19.03 1.46
N ILE A 131 15.61 19.42 2.59
CA ILE A 131 14.31 18.96 3.06
C ILE A 131 13.65 20.13 3.76
N SER A 132 12.52 20.61 3.25
CA SER A 132 11.76 21.69 3.88
C SER A 132 11.42 21.29 5.31
N SER A 133 11.70 22.20 6.26
CA SER A 133 11.62 22.04 7.73
C SER A 133 12.85 21.49 8.44
N GLN A 134 13.91 21.06 7.74
CA GLN A 134 15.17 20.63 8.36
C GLN A 134 16.34 21.52 7.92
N PRO A 135 17.35 21.71 8.78
CA PRO A 135 18.61 22.30 8.35
C PRO A 135 19.27 21.39 7.30
N GLU A 136 19.77 21.98 6.24
CA GLU A 136 20.56 21.27 5.23
C GLU A 136 21.86 20.76 5.88
N PRO A 137 22.18 19.46 5.81
CA PRO A 137 23.44 18.94 6.32
C PRO A 137 24.58 19.52 5.50
N ASP A 138 25.69 19.84 6.15
CA ASP A 138 26.88 20.29 5.43
C ASP A 138 27.44 19.16 4.54
N ALA A 139 28.03 19.55 3.41
CA ALA A 139 28.51 18.61 2.41
C ALA A 139 29.61 17.66 2.93
N ALA A 140 30.38 18.05 3.95
CA ALA A 140 31.44 17.22 4.53
C ALA A 140 30.83 16.11 5.40
N SER A 141 29.87 16.45 6.27
CA SER A 141 29.11 15.48 7.06
C SER A 141 28.35 14.50 6.17
N LEU A 142 27.74 14.98 5.09
CA LEU A 142 27.04 14.12 4.14
C LEU A 142 28.02 13.19 3.40
N THR A 143 29.18 13.70 2.95
CA THR A 143 30.25 12.86 2.38
C THR A 143 30.70 11.78 3.35
N ALA A 144 30.95 12.13 4.61
CA ALA A 144 31.38 11.19 5.65
C ALA A 144 30.31 10.11 5.93
N ALA A 145 29.03 10.45 5.84
CA ALA A 145 27.93 9.51 6.04
C ALA A 145 27.67 8.59 4.83
N LEU A 146 28.16 8.95 3.63
CA LEU A 146 27.91 8.21 2.39
C LEU A 146 29.10 7.41 1.87
N THR A 147 30.32 7.75 2.30
CA THR A 147 31.56 7.12 1.84
C THR A 147 32.12 6.19 2.91
N GLY A 148 32.95 5.22 2.50
CA GLY A 148 33.54 4.24 3.44
C GLY A 148 32.60 3.09 3.84
N HIS A 149 31.40 3.05 3.25
CA HIS A 149 30.41 1.99 3.43
C HIS A 149 30.25 1.20 2.12
N GLU A 150 29.93 -0.09 2.23
CA GLU A 150 29.67 -0.96 1.09
C GLU A 150 28.41 -1.79 1.37
N ALA A 151 27.51 -1.87 0.39
CA ALA A 151 26.35 -2.76 0.44
C ALA A 151 26.62 -3.99 -0.43
N LEU A 152 26.15 -5.15 0.00
CA LEU A 152 26.22 -6.36 -0.81
C LEU A 152 24.94 -6.51 -1.63
N LEU A 153 25.09 -6.75 -2.92
CA LEU A 153 24.01 -6.91 -3.88
C LEU A 153 23.96 -8.35 -4.35
N GLU A 154 22.76 -8.92 -4.32
CA GLU A 154 22.50 -10.21 -4.92
C GLU A 154 21.78 -9.99 -6.26
N VAL A 155 22.44 -10.36 -7.36
CA VAL A 155 21.92 -10.22 -8.72
C VAL A 155 21.75 -11.61 -9.30
N ASP A 156 20.56 -11.96 -9.80
CA ASP A 156 20.33 -13.30 -10.35
C ASP A 156 21.07 -13.53 -11.68
N GLY A 157 21.05 -14.78 -12.17
CA GLY A 157 21.69 -15.15 -13.44
C GLY A 157 21.10 -14.45 -14.68
N ALA A 158 19.92 -13.84 -14.57
CA ALA A 158 19.32 -13.02 -15.62
C ALA A 158 19.74 -11.54 -15.52
N GLY A 159 20.48 -11.15 -14.49
CA GLY A 159 20.93 -9.78 -14.22
C GLY A 159 19.97 -8.93 -13.39
N ASN A 160 18.95 -9.52 -12.78
CA ASN A 160 17.99 -8.77 -11.96
C ASN A 160 18.48 -8.67 -10.51
N LEU A 161 18.44 -7.46 -9.94
CA LEU A 161 18.71 -7.24 -8.52
C LEU A 161 17.62 -7.89 -7.66
N ARG A 162 18.02 -8.82 -6.78
CA ARG A 162 17.14 -9.57 -5.87
C ARG A 162 17.11 -9.00 -4.47
N SER A 163 18.27 -8.65 -3.94
CA SER A 163 18.36 -8.14 -2.58
C SER A 163 19.55 -7.20 -2.40
N LEU A 164 19.44 -6.30 -1.43
CA LEU A 164 20.53 -5.47 -0.93
C LEU A 164 20.77 -5.82 0.53
N ARG A 165 22.02 -5.92 0.94
CA ARG A 165 22.39 -6.20 2.32
C ARG A 165 23.31 -5.11 2.84
N PHE A 166 22.98 -4.59 4.01
CA PHE A 166 23.72 -3.53 4.67
C PHE A 166 24.21 -4.00 6.04
N ALA A 167 25.31 -3.41 6.50
CA ALA A 167 25.71 -3.61 7.88
C ALA A 167 24.75 -2.84 8.80
N PRO A 168 24.29 -3.42 9.93
CA PRO A 168 23.33 -2.76 10.83
C PRO A 168 23.80 -1.37 11.29
N GLN A 169 25.10 -1.18 11.47
CA GLN A 169 25.73 0.08 11.88
C GLN A 169 25.85 1.13 10.78
N ASP A 170 25.64 0.78 9.50
CA ASP A 170 25.81 1.76 8.43
C ASP A 170 24.79 2.91 8.58
N PRO A 171 25.16 4.15 8.20
CA PRO A 171 24.27 5.30 8.26
C PRO A 171 22.98 5.07 7.47
N SER A 172 21.83 5.39 8.08
CA SER A 172 20.53 5.20 7.42
C SER A 172 20.41 5.98 6.10
N VAL A 173 21.10 7.13 5.98
CA VAL A 173 21.13 7.94 4.76
C VAL A 173 21.86 7.22 3.63
N PHE A 174 22.98 6.55 3.92
CA PHE A 174 23.69 5.70 2.95
C PHE A 174 22.80 4.56 2.48
N LYS A 175 22.19 3.82 3.42
CA LYS A 175 21.32 2.68 3.10
C LYS A 175 20.18 3.08 2.15
N HIS A 176 19.50 4.19 2.46
CA HIS A 176 18.38 4.67 1.64
C HIS A 176 18.83 5.18 0.27
N LEU A 177 19.83 6.07 0.22
CA LEU A 177 20.26 6.65 -1.05
C LEU A 177 20.86 5.60 -1.98
N LEU A 178 21.64 4.66 -1.46
CA LEU A 178 22.20 3.59 -2.27
C LEU A 178 21.11 2.63 -2.76
N GLN A 179 20.14 2.27 -1.91
CA GLN A 179 19.02 1.43 -2.33
C GLN A 179 18.18 2.09 -3.43
N GLU A 180 17.88 3.38 -3.30
CA GLU A 180 17.13 4.11 -4.32
C GLU A 180 17.92 4.27 -5.60
N LEU A 181 19.20 4.63 -5.51
CA LEU A 181 20.11 4.70 -6.66
C LEU A 181 20.15 3.37 -7.42
N LEU A 182 20.32 2.26 -6.70
CA LEU A 182 20.41 0.93 -7.31
C LEU A 182 19.09 0.49 -7.96
N THR A 183 17.95 0.92 -7.42
CA THR A 183 16.63 0.71 -8.03
C THR A 183 16.48 1.48 -9.36
N LEU A 184 17.24 2.56 -9.56
CA LEU A 184 17.19 3.35 -10.80
C LEU A 184 18.15 2.83 -11.87
N VAL A 185 19.33 2.36 -11.48
CA VAL A 185 20.41 1.96 -12.40
C VAL A 185 20.30 0.51 -12.87
N GLU A 186 19.67 -0.37 -12.11
CA GLU A 186 19.47 -1.77 -12.48
C GLU A 186 18.12 -1.95 -13.20
N PRO A 187 18.11 -2.35 -14.49
CA PRO A 187 16.88 -2.65 -15.20
C PRO A 187 16.31 -4.02 -14.80
N THR A 188 14.99 -4.19 -14.94
CA THR A 188 14.36 -5.51 -14.88
C THR A 188 14.46 -6.19 -16.24
N LEU A 189 15.33 -7.18 -16.36
CA LEU A 189 15.63 -7.94 -17.57
C LEU A 189 14.72 -9.18 -17.71
N PRO A 190 14.38 -9.57 -18.95
CA PRO A 190 13.43 -10.64 -19.22
C PRO A 190 14.07 -12.00 -18.88
N VAL A 191 13.32 -12.80 -18.11
CA VAL A 191 13.71 -14.17 -17.76
C VAL A 191 13.22 -15.16 -18.82
N GLU A 192 12.09 -14.86 -19.47
CA GLU A 192 11.50 -15.73 -20.49
C GLU A 192 12.15 -15.53 -21.85
N GLU A 193 12.46 -16.63 -22.53
CA GLU A 193 13.07 -16.61 -23.87
C GLU A 193 12.15 -15.96 -24.91
N ALA A 194 10.82 -16.11 -24.75
CA ALA A 194 9.85 -15.47 -25.62
C ALA A 194 9.93 -13.94 -25.55
N GLN A 195 10.09 -13.38 -24.35
CA GLN A 195 10.26 -11.94 -24.13
C GLN A 195 11.60 -11.43 -24.69
N ARG A 196 12.69 -12.20 -24.49
CA ARG A 196 14.01 -11.90 -25.09
C ARG A 196 13.93 -11.85 -26.61
N SER A 197 13.32 -12.87 -27.21
CA SER A 197 13.14 -12.97 -28.66
C SER A 197 12.26 -11.83 -29.20
N ALA A 198 11.22 -11.46 -28.44
CA ALA A 198 10.32 -10.37 -28.79
C ALA A 198 10.91 -8.97 -28.54
N GLY A 199 12.08 -8.83 -27.93
CA GLY A 199 12.73 -7.52 -27.76
C GLY A 199 11.96 -6.50 -26.93
N ARG A 200 10.83 -6.89 -26.33
CA ARG A 200 9.92 -6.01 -25.62
C ARG A 200 9.20 -6.78 -24.54
N TRP A 201 9.11 -6.19 -23.35
CA TRP A 201 8.43 -6.78 -22.21
C TRP A 201 7.83 -5.70 -21.30
N GLU A 202 6.84 -6.10 -20.51
CA GLU A 202 6.22 -5.25 -19.49
C GLU A 202 6.42 -5.87 -18.12
N VAL A 203 6.67 -5.01 -17.13
CA VAL A 203 6.84 -5.40 -15.74
C VAL A 203 6.19 -4.39 -14.82
N LEU A 204 5.81 -4.86 -13.63
CA LEU A 204 5.43 -3.99 -12.52
C LEU A 204 6.65 -3.78 -11.63
N GLU A 205 7.20 -2.57 -11.63
CA GLU A 205 8.35 -2.21 -10.80
C GLU A 205 7.90 -1.56 -9.49
N SER A 206 8.68 -1.72 -8.42
CA SER A 206 8.58 -0.92 -7.20
C SER A 206 9.65 0.18 -7.23
N THR A 207 9.28 1.40 -6.84
CA THR A 207 10.16 2.58 -6.81
C THR A 207 10.01 3.31 -5.47
N SER A 208 10.79 4.37 -5.23
CA SER A 208 10.61 5.21 -4.05
C SER A 208 9.26 5.96 -4.03
N GLN A 209 8.57 6.06 -5.16
CA GLN A 209 7.26 6.73 -5.24
C GLN A 209 6.09 5.75 -5.13
N GLY A 210 6.29 4.47 -5.46
CA GLY A 210 5.21 3.48 -5.45
C GLY A 210 5.44 2.30 -6.39
N GLN A 211 4.36 1.70 -6.88
CA GLN A 211 4.40 0.66 -7.91
C GLN A 211 4.03 1.25 -9.27
N VAL A 212 4.80 0.92 -10.30
CA VAL A 212 4.67 1.50 -11.64
C VAL A 212 4.74 0.44 -12.73
N ARG A 213 3.90 0.60 -13.76
CA ARG A 213 3.98 -0.22 -14.97
C ARG A 213 5.06 0.33 -15.89
N SER A 214 6.04 -0.51 -16.19
CA SER A 214 7.18 -0.19 -17.06
C SER A 214 7.16 -1.07 -18.29
N THR A 215 7.43 -0.47 -19.44
CA THR A 215 7.67 -1.15 -20.71
C THR A 215 9.13 -1.00 -21.06
N TYR A 216 9.76 -2.12 -21.37
CA TYR A 216 11.12 -2.17 -21.88
C TYR A 216 11.10 -2.55 -23.35
N GLU A 217 11.99 -1.95 -24.13
CA GLU A 217 12.15 -2.23 -25.55
C GLU A 217 13.63 -2.15 -25.95
N VAL A 218 14.12 -3.12 -26.72
CA VAL A 218 15.46 -3.13 -27.28
C VAL A 218 15.59 -2.01 -28.31
N GLU A 219 16.69 -1.26 -28.26
CA GLU A 219 16.93 -0.19 -29.20
C GLU A 219 17.07 -0.74 -30.63
N ALA A 220 16.42 -0.09 -31.59
CA ALA A 220 16.35 -0.57 -32.97
C ALA A 220 17.73 -0.75 -33.61
N ASP A 221 18.69 0.10 -33.24
CA ASP A 221 20.04 0.12 -33.81
C ASP A 221 21.09 -0.56 -32.92
N ASP A 222 20.77 -0.91 -31.67
CA ASP A 222 21.71 -1.45 -30.69
C ASP A 222 21.06 -2.55 -29.83
N SER A 223 21.38 -3.82 -30.12
CA SER A 223 20.86 -4.97 -29.35
C SER A 223 21.45 -5.08 -27.93
N HIS A 224 22.43 -4.24 -27.59
CA HIS A 224 23.00 -4.10 -26.26
C HIS A 224 22.45 -2.87 -25.53
N ALA A 225 21.41 -2.23 -26.05
CA ALA A 225 20.73 -1.14 -25.38
C ALA A 225 19.23 -1.41 -25.26
N VAL A 226 18.67 -0.99 -24.13
CA VAL A 226 17.23 -1.08 -23.85
C VAL A 226 16.71 0.25 -23.35
N HIS A 227 15.54 0.63 -23.86
CA HIS A 227 14.77 1.76 -23.37
C HIS A 227 13.75 1.28 -22.35
N ARG A 228 13.52 2.09 -21.32
CA ARG A 228 12.40 1.92 -20.39
C ARG A 228 11.51 3.16 -20.40
N GLY A 229 10.23 2.95 -20.67
CA GLY A 229 9.17 3.93 -20.46
C GLY A 229 8.25 3.50 -19.33
N ARG A 230 7.89 4.41 -18.43
CA ARG A 230 6.87 4.18 -17.41
C ARG A 230 5.56 4.81 -17.84
N SER A 231 4.47 4.05 -17.78
CA SER A 231 3.17 4.47 -18.29
C SER A 231 2.24 5.00 -17.20
N ALA A 232 2.18 4.32 -16.05
CA ALA A 232 1.36 4.76 -14.92
C ALA A 232 1.82 4.12 -13.61
N TYR A 233 1.78 4.89 -12.53
CA TYR A 233 1.84 4.35 -11.17
C TYR A 233 0.50 3.68 -10.85
N THR A 234 0.53 2.39 -10.55
CA THR A 234 -0.64 1.62 -10.08
C THR A 234 -0.91 1.84 -8.61
N ARG A 235 0.13 2.22 -7.86
CA ARG A 235 0.06 2.60 -6.45
C ARG A 235 1.09 3.69 -6.19
N LEU A 236 0.70 4.73 -5.47
CA LEU A 236 1.61 5.78 -4.99
C LEU A 236 1.67 5.72 -3.46
N TYR A 237 2.86 5.77 -2.88
CA TYR A 237 3.00 5.72 -1.42
C TYR A 237 2.52 7.01 -0.73
N VAL A 238 2.62 8.16 -1.41
CA VAL A 238 2.10 9.44 -0.87
C VAL A 238 0.57 9.50 -0.89
N VAL A 239 -0.07 8.81 -1.83
CA VAL A 239 -1.52 8.86 -1.99
C VAL A 239 -2.11 7.69 -1.18
N PRO A 240 -2.90 7.94 -0.12
CA PRO A 240 -3.57 6.86 0.60
C PRO A 240 -4.44 6.05 -0.37
N SER A 241 -4.55 4.74 -0.19
CA SER A 241 -5.38 3.85 -1.03
C SER A 241 -6.84 4.33 -1.14
N GLU A 242 -7.37 5.02 -0.13
CA GLU A 242 -8.72 5.61 -0.19
C GLU A 242 -8.83 6.82 -1.16
N MET A 243 -7.70 7.38 -1.60
CA MET A 243 -7.59 8.43 -2.62
C MET A 243 -7.19 7.85 -3.99
N GLU A 244 -7.54 6.60 -4.28
CA GLU A 244 -7.27 5.83 -5.52
C GLU A 244 -7.68 6.51 -6.84
N ARG A 245 -8.27 7.71 -6.82
CA ARG A 245 -8.62 8.51 -8.01
C ARG A 245 -7.85 9.83 -8.08
N ALA A 246 -6.57 9.81 -7.73
CA ALA A 246 -5.67 10.92 -8.05
C ALA A 246 -5.35 10.90 -9.56
N SER A 247 -5.38 12.05 -10.21
CA SER A 247 -4.87 12.16 -11.58
C SER A 247 -3.35 12.24 -11.55
N GLN A 248 -2.70 11.58 -12.52
CA GLN A 248 -1.25 11.59 -12.67
C GLN A 248 -0.86 12.04 -14.07
N GLN A 249 0.21 12.82 -14.16
CA GLN A 249 0.92 13.14 -15.40
C GLN A 249 2.34 12.60 -15.22
N LEU A 250 2.72 11.65 -16.06
CA LEU A 250 3.99 10.95 -15.98
C LEU A 250 4.72 11.05 -17.32
N GLU A 251 5.92 11.62 -17.28
CA GLU A 251 6.88 11.60 -18.38
C GLU A 251 8.10 10.83 -17.87
N SER A 252 8.43 9.70 -18.49
CA SER A 252 9.55 8.87 -18.04
C SER A 252 10.27 8.25 -19.22
N GLN A 253 11.58 8.43 -19.26
CA GLN A 253 12.45 7.79 -20.22
C GLN A 253 13.76 7.39 -19.55
N ALA A 254 14.16 6.13 -19.74
CA ALA A 254 15.49 5.68 -19.42
C ALA A 254 16.10 4.88 -20.58
N ARG A 255 17.43 4.89 -20.66
CA ARG A 255 18.23 4.06 -21.56
C ARG A 255 19.31 3.37 -20.74
N PHE A 256 19.40 2.05 -20.89
CA PHE A 256 20.45 1.22 -20.30
C PHE A 256 21.30 0.67 -21.43
N ALA A 257 22.61 0.90 -21.34
CA ALA A 257 23.58 0.40 -22.30
C ALA A 257 24.44 -0.66 -21.64
N PHE A 258 24.68 -1.76 -22.35
CA PHE A 258 25.53 -2.86 -21.91
C PHE A 258 26.77 -2.94 -22.79
N ALA A 259 27.89 -3.37 -22.20
CA ALA A 259 29.05 -3.78 -22.97
C ALA A 259 28.80 -5.16 -23.60
N GLU A 260 29.54 -5.50 -24.66
CA GLU A 260 29.50 -6.84 -25.27
C GLU A 260 29.81 -7.94 -24.25
N ALA A 261 30.66 -7.65 -23.27
CA ALA A 261 30.99 -8.54 -22.17
C ALA A 261 29.85 -8.73 -21.14
N GLY A 262 28.68 -8.09 -21.33
CA GLY A 262 27.47 -8.32 -20.55
C GLY A 262 27.25 -7.40 -19.34
N HIS A 263 28.24 -6.59 -18.94
CA HIS A 263 28.07 -5.65 -17.83
C HIS A 263 27.49 -4.32 -18.29
N LEU A 264 26.89 -3.58 -17.36
CA LEU A 264 26.33 -2.26 -17.62
C LEU A 264 27.46 -1.27 -17.99
N SER A 265 27.32 -0.56 -19.10
CA SER A 265 28.26 0.48 -19.55
C SER A 265 27.73 1.89 -19.31
N GLY A 266 26.40 2.07 -19.23
CA GLY A 266 25.82 3.37 -18.87
C GLY A 266 24.31 3.36 -18.68
N VAL A 267 23.83 4.39 -17.99
CA VAL A 267 22.41 4.65 -17.75
C VAL A 267 22.15 6.13 -17.98
N SER A 268 21.08 6.46 -18.70
CA SER A 268 20.47 7.78 -18.64
C SER A 268 19.00 7.61 -18.23
N HIS A 269 18.55 8.41 -17.29
CA HIS A 269 17.16 8.36 -16.79
C HIS A 269 16.67 9.77 -16.53
N GLN A 270 15.45 10.04 -16.96
CA GLN A 270 14.71 11.25 -16.66
C GLN A 270 13.26 10.89 -16.37
N GLU A 271 12.74 11.39 -15.27
CA GLU A 271 11.33 11.21 -14.90
C GLU A 271 10.75 12.53 -14.37
N ARG A 272 9.51 12.82 -14.76
CA ARG A 272 8.67 13.84 -14.16
C ARG A 272 7.32 13.25 -13.83
N LEU A 273 6.91 13.37 -12.58
CA LEU A 273 5.64 12.88 -12.08
C LEU A 273 4.90 14.01 -11.36
N VAL A 274 3.69 14.33 -11.83
CA VAL A 274 2.79 15.28 -11.19
C VAL A 274 1.50 14.57 -10.82
N VAL A 275 1.13 14.63 -9.54
CA VAL A 275 -0.05 13.96 -8.99
C VAL A 275 -0.97 14.98 -8.36
N ARG A 276 -2.26 14.93 -8.71
CA ARG A 276 -3.30 15.80 -8.17
C ARG A 276 -4.46 14.99 -7.63
N ASN A 277 -5.08 15.46 -6.56
CA ASN A 277 -6.32 14.87 -6.07
C ASN A 277 -7.51 15.20 -6.99
N GLN A 278 -8.69 14.64 -6.70
CA GLN A 278 -9.91 14.88 -7.48
C GLN A 278 -10.33 16.36 -7.55
N SER A 279 -9.95 17.18 -6.56
CA SER A 279 -10.20 18.64 -6.56
C SER A 279 -9.11 19.44 -7.30
N GLY A 280 -8.14 18.78 -7.94
CA GLY A 280 -7.05 19.42 -8.68
C GLY A 280 -5.87 19.91 -7.82
N VAL A 281 -5.90 19.68 -6.50
CA VAL A 281 -4.84 20.08 -5.58
C VAL A 281 -3.61 19.20 -5.81
N LEU A 282 -2.44 19.84 -5.94
CA LEU A 282 -1.16 19.17 -6.09
C LEU A 282 -0.82 18.35 -4.84
N LEU A 283 -0.64 17.05 -5.01
CA LEU A 283 -0.18 16.13 -3.96
C LEU A 283 1.31 15.86 -4.06
N LEU A 284 1.82 15.72 -5.29
CA LEU A 284 3.23 15.44 -5.59
C LEU A 284 3.62 16.12 -6.91
N ASP A 285 4.77 16.78 -6.93
CA ASP A 285 5.52 17.17 -8.14
C ASP A 285 6.95 16.67 -7.95
N SER A 286 7.35 15.68 -8.73
CA SER A 286 8.67 15.05 -8.66
C SER A 286 9.37 15.16 -10.00
N LYS A 287 10.65 15.53 -9.96
CA LYS A 287 11.56 15.51 -11.10
C LYS A 287 12.81 14.75 -10.70
N GLU A 288 13.25 13.87 -11.57
CA GLU A 288 14.44 13.05 -11.38
C GLU A 288 15.26 13.01 -12.65
N LEU A 289 16.57 13.16 -12.49
CA LEU A 289 17.55 13.03 -13.56
C LEU A 289 18.74 12.23 -13.03
N LEU A 290 19.11 11.18 -13.75
CA LEU A 290 20.25 10.35 -13.44
C LEU A 290 21.07 10.07 -14.70
N ARG A 291 22.38 10.16 -14.56
CA ARG A 291 23.36 9.72 -15.55
C ARG A 291 24.42 8.89 -14.87
N LEU A 292 24.69 7.74 -15.45
CA LEU A 292 25.72 6.81 -15.04
C LEU A 292 26.53 6.42 -16.27
N SER A 293 27.86 6.43 -16.18
CA SER A 293 28.73 6.00 -17.29
C SER A 293 29.96 5.31 -16.77
N LEU A 294 30.25 4.12 -17.29
CA LEU A 294 31.43 3.36 -16.94
C LEU A 294 32.68 4.16 -17.35
N ARG A 295 33.54 4.44 -16.37
CA ARG A 295 34.79 5.19 -16.56
C ARG A 295 36.00 4.27 -16.60
N GLU A 296 36.02 3.28 -15.73
CA GLU A 296 37.21 2.46 -15.49
C GLU A 296 36.84 1.04 -15.07
N LEU A 297 37.63 0.08 -15.57
CA LEU A 297 37.65 -1.30 -15.09
C LEU A 297 38.99 -1.54 -14.39
N GLY A 298 38.92 -1.88 -13.11
CA GLY A 298 40.06 -2.28 -12.29
C GLY A 298 39.99 -3.76 -11.91
N THR A 299 41.08 -4.26 -11.34
CA THR A 299 41.13 -5.61 -10.76
C THR A 299 41.37 -5.51 -9.26
N PHE A 300 40.83 -6.45 -8.50
CA PHE A 300 41.07 -6.62 -7.08
C PHE A 300 40.96 -8.11 -6.70
N THR A 301 41.50 -8.47 -5.55
CA THR A 301 41.32 -9.82 -5.00
C THR A 301 40.10 -9.84 -4.10
N PRO A 302 39.04 -10.61 -4.42
CA PRO A 302 37.90 -10.75 -3.53
C PRO A 302 38.33 -11.32 -2.16
N PRO A 303 37.70 -10.88 -1.06
CA PRO A 303 37.99 -11.44 0.25
C PRO A 303 37.55 -12.91 0.31
N ALA A 304 38.27 -13.73 1.08
CA ALA A 304 37.93 -15.14 1.26
C ALA A 304 36.59 -15.34 1.99
N ASP A 305 36.27 -14.44 2.91
CA ASP A 305 34.94 -14.30 3.52
C ASP A 305 34.27 -13.05 2.94
N MET A 306 33.13 -13.26 2.30
CA MET A 306 32.33 -12.24 1.64
C MET A 306 31.59 -11.33 2.63
N GLY A 307 31.67 -11.64 3.93
CA GLY A 307 31.12 -10.80 5.00
C GLY A 307 29.60 -10.82 5.06
N LEU A 308 28.95 -11.85 4.50
CA LEU A 308 27.49 -12.00 4.53
C LEU A 308 26.93 -11.95 5.96
N ALA A 309 27.67 -12.51 6.94
CA ALA A 309 27.30 -12.49 8.35
C ALA A 309 27.35 -11.08 8.98
N ALA A 310 28.12 -10.15 8.42
CA ALA A 310 28.19 -8.77 8.89
C ALA A 310 27.08 -7.88 8.29
N HIS A 311 26.45 -8.32 7.19
CA HIS A 311 25.41 -7.58 6.46
C HIS A 311 24.04 -8.22 6.69
N THR A 312 23.54 -8.13 7.91
CA THR A 312 22.29 -8.79 8.33
C THR A 312 21.03 -8.01 7.98
N GLU A 313 21.12 -6.72 7.65
CA GLU A 313 19.96 -5.92 7.25
C GLU A 313 19.69 -6.12 5.75
N VAL A 314 18.69 -6.93 5.42
CA VAL A 314 18.29 -7.22 4.03
C VAL A 314 17.16 -6.29 3.62
N ARG A 315 17.31 -5.65 2.45
CA ARG A 315 16.30 -4.79 1.83
C ARG A 315 16.00 -5.26 0.41
N GLN A 316 14.74 -5.10 0.01
CA GLN A 316 14.28 -5.39 -1.35
C GLN A 316 14.40 -4.14 -2.23
N PRO A 317 14.81 -4.26 -3.50
CA PRO A 317 14.79 -3.14 -4.44
C PRO A 317 13.41 -2.48 -4.53
N GLY A 318 13.34 -1.15 -4.56
CA GLY A 318 12.07 -0.42 -4.65
C GLY A 318 11.17 -0.44 -3.41
N VAL A 319 11.51 -1.15 -2.34
CA VAL A 319 10.75 -1.16 -1.09
C VAL A 319 11.37 -0.19 -0.09
N ILE A 320 10.73 0.96 0.14
CA ILE A 320 11.23 1.90 1.15
C ILE A 320 11.12 1.27 2.53
N THR A 321 12.26 1.09 3.18
CA THR A 321 12.35 0.59 4.55
C THR A 321 12.70 1.76 5.47
N ALA A 322 11.72 2.29 6.19
CA ALA A 322 11.99 3.34 7.18
C ALA A 322 12.98 2.82 8.23
N SER A 323 13.96 3.66 8.62
CA SER A 323 14.88 3.24 9.68
C SER A 323 14.16 3.16 11.02
N ALA A 324 14.53 2.20 11.86
CA ALA A 324 13.96 2.04 13.21
C ALA A 324 14.03 3.35 14.04
N GLN A 325 15.07 4.16 13.83
CA GLN A 325 15.23 5.45 14.48
C GLN A 325 14.19 6.49 14.00
N LEU A 326 13.91 6.53 12.70
CA LEU A 326 12.91 7.43 12.13
C LEU A 326 11.50 7.01 12.56
N GLU A 327 11.18 5.73 12.47
CA GLU A 327 9.91 5.19 12.99
C GLU A 327 9.71 5.56 14.46
N ARG A 328 10.74 5.36 15.29
CA ARG A 328 10.72 5.76 16.71
C ARG A 328 10.44 7.26 16.87
N LYS A 329 11.08 8.12 16.09
CA LYS A 329 10.88 9.57 16.15
C LYS A 329 9.47 9.99 15.73
N LEU A 330 8.91 9.35 14.72
CA LEU A 330 7.54 9.60 14.27
C LEU A 330 6.51 9.14 15.31
N LEU A 331 6.76 8.00 15.96
CA LEU A 331 5.97 7.55 17.10
C LEU A 331 6.09 8.50 18.30
N GLN A 332 7.27 9.07 18.56
CA GLN A 332 7.46 10.12 19.56
C GLN A 332 6.66 11.39 19.24
N GLN A 333 6.71 11.87 17.99
CA GLN A 333 5.92 13.02 17.54
C GLN A 333 4.41 12.75 17.64
N ARG A 334 4.00 11.53 17.27
CA ARG A 334 2.62 11.08 17.37
C ARG A 334 2.12 11.02 18.80
N ALA A 335 2.87 10.39 19.70
CA ALA A 335 2.51 10.35 21.12
C ALA A 335 2.52 11.76 21.74
N GLY A 336 3.45 12.61 21.29
CA GLY A 336 3.74 13.89 21.93
C GLY A 336 4.08 13.67 23.40
N GLU A 337 3.54 14.52 24.27
CA GLU A 337 3.78 14.47 25.72
C GLU A 337 2.91 13.45 26.46
N LEU A 338 2.06 12.66 25.77
CA LEU A 338 1.17 11.71 26.44
C LEU A 338 2.02 10.56 27.01
N THR A 339 2.02 10.37 28.32
CA THR A 339 2.65 9.21 28.98
C THR A 339 1.65 8.07 29.17
N VAL A 340 2.14 6.87 29.52
CA VAL A 340 1.25 5.73 29.81
C VAL A 340 0.45 5.98 31.09
N GLU A 341 1.01 6.67 32.08
CA GLU A 341 0.31 7.05 33.32
C GLU A 341 -0.86 7.99 33.01
N GLN A 342 -0.64 8.98 32.13
CA GLN A 342 -1.70 9.87 31.68
C GLN A 342 -2.75 9.11 30.86
N LEU A 343 -2.32 8.20 29.98
CA LEU A 343 -3.23 7.32 29.23
C LEU A 343 -4.13 6.52 30.18
N VAL A 344 -3.57 5.91 31.24
CA VAL A 344 -4.33 5.17 32.24
C VAL A 344 -5.31 6.07 33.00
N ALA A 345 -4.87 7.26 33.43
CA ALA A 345 -5.73 8.23 34.10
C ALA A 345 -6.91 8.67 33.20
N ASP A 346 -6.64 8.91 31.92
CA ASP A 346 -7.64 9.29 30.93
C ASP A 346 -8.66 8.17 30.68
N LEU A 347 -8.21 6.91 30.61
CA LEU A 347 -9.09 5.74 30.47
C LEU A 347 -10.04 5.61 31.66
N LEU A 348 -9.54 5.76 32.88
CA LEU A 348 -10.37 5.67 34.09
C LEU A 348 -11.35 6.85 34.18
N LYS A 349 -10.91 8.06 33.83
CA LYS A 349 -11.79 9.23 33.74
C LYS A 349 -12.90 9.02 32.71
N TYR A 350 -12.57 8.42 31.56
CA TYR A 350 -13.55 8.09 30.53
C TYR A 350 -14.54 7.02 31.02
N GLY A 351 -14.06 5.95 31.65
CA GLY A 351 -14.93 4.92 32.23
C GLY A 351 -15.93 5.49 33.24
N ALA A 352 -15.51 6.45 34.06
CA ALA A 352 -16.37 7.09 35.05
C ALA A 352 -17.36 8.13 34.47
N SER A 353 -17.04 8.78 33.35
CA SER A 353 -17.79 9.95 32.84
C SER A 353 -18.42 9.77 31.46
N GLY A 354 -18.04 8.74 30.71
CA GLY A 354 -18.42 8.53 29.31
C GLY A 354 -17.89 9.58 28.33
N ASN A 355 -17.13 10.57 28.80
CA ASN A 355 -16.73 11.73 28.00
C ASN A 355 -15.21 11.81 27.81
N MET A 356 -14.78 11.86 26.55
CA MET A 356 -13.39 12.10 26.17
C MET A 356 -13.33 13.13 25.05
N PRO A 357 -12.86 14.36 25.32
CA PRO A 357 -12.65 15.36 24.29
C PRO A 357 -11.68 14.86 23.24
N ASP A 358 -12.02 15.03 21.96
CA ASP A 358 -11.19 14.64 20.81
C ASP A 358 -10.69 13.18 20.91
N LYS A 359 -11.62 12.26 21.22
CA LYS A 359 -11.37 10.82 21.36
C LYS A 359 -10.52 10.24 20.23
N ASN A 360 -10.75 10.65 18.99
CA ASN A 360 -10.00 10.15 17.84
C ASN A 360 -8.52 10.54 17.89
N ARG A 361 -8.22 11.81 18.17
CA ARG A 361 -6.83 12.25 18.35
C ARG A 361 -6.20 11.59 19.56
N TRP A 362 -6.94 11.45 20.66
CA TRP A 362 -6.44 10.77 21.85
C TRP A 362 -6.08 9.31 21.56
N VAL A 363 -6.97 8.52 20.93
CA VAL A 363 -6.69 7.13 20.55
C VAL A 363 -5.46 7.05 19.65
N TRP A 364 -5.32 7.97 18.69
CA TRP A 364 -4.14 8.04 17.82
C TRP A 364 -2.86 8.24 18.62
N ARG A 365 -2.82 9.18 19.58
CA ARG A 365 -1.65 9.40 20.44
C ARG A 365 -1.36 8.21 21.35
N ALA A 366 -2.41 7.67 21.97
CA ALA A 366 -2.34 6.56 22.93
C ALA A 366 -1.76 5.31 22.29
N SER A 367 -2.25 4.90 21.11
CA SER A 367 -1.67 3.75 20.41
C SER A 367 -0.26 4.03 19.88
N GLY A 368 0.06 5.28 19.53
CA GLY A 368 1.45 5.69 19.21
C GLY A 368 2.40 5.51 20.39
N ARG A 369 1.97 5.85 21.62
CA ARG A 369 2.74 5.62 22.85
C ARG A 369 2.97 4.12 23.11
N LEU A 370 1.95 3.29 22.95
CA LEU A 370 2.08 1.83 23.12
C LEU A 370 2.88 1.14 22.01
N MET A 371 2.99 1.75 20.82
CA MET A 371 3.94 1.31 19.79
C MET A 371 5.39 1.69 20.15
N LEU A 372 5.59 2.82 20.84
CA LEU A 372 6.91 3.29 21.26
C LEU A 372 7.47 2.50 22.45
N GLU A 373 6.58 2.06 23.35
CA GLU A 373 6.88 1.31 24.59
C GLU A 373 6.01 0.03 24.67
N PRO A 374 6.20 -0.98 23.77
CA PRO A 374 5.33 -2.15 23.68
C PRO A 374 5.24 -2.98 24.97
N GLU A 375 6.32 -3.05 25.73
CA GLU A 375 6.39 -3.73 27.03
C GLU A 375 5.39 -3.18 28.05
N ARG A 376 5.05 -1.89 27.93
CA ARG A 376 4.14 -1.21 28.86
C ARG A 376 2.66 -1.48 28.59
N CYS A 377 2.33 -2.17 27.49
CA CYS A 377 0.96 -2.68 27.27
C CYS A 377 0.47 -3.52 28.46
N ARG A 378 1.37 -4.23 29.16
CA ARG A 378 1.03 -5.05 30.33
C ARG A 378 0.49 -4.24 31.50
N GLU A 379 0.82 -2.96 31.62
CA GLU A 379 0.29 -2.09 32.68
C GLU A 379 -1.22 -1.88 32.55
N LEU A 380 -1.81 -2.17 31.39
CA LEU A 380 -3.25 -2.05 31.16
C LEU A 380 -4.06 -3.24 31.69
N VAL A 381 -3.43 -4.38 32.00
CA VAL A 381 -4.10 -5.56 32.59
C VAL A 381 -4.78 -5.23 33.94
N PRO A 382 -4.06 -4.70 34.96
CA PRO A 382 -4.69 -4.33 36.22
C PRO A 382 -5.67 -3.16 36.08
N VAL A 383 -5.55 -2.33 35.04
CA VAL A 383 -6.50 -1.24 34.75
C VAL A 383 -7.82 -1.79 34.23
N PHE A 384 -7.78 -2.79 33.35
CA PHE A 384 -8.97 -3.44 32.80
C PHE A 384 -9.85 -4.11 33.87
N ALA A 385 -9.21 -4.64 34.92
CA ALA A 385 -9.88 -5.24 36.08
C ALA A 385 -10.67 -4.24 36.94
N ARG A 386 -10.39 -2.94 36.83
CA ARG A 386 -10.99 -1.93 37.71
C ARG A 386 -12.48 -1.75 37.42
N PRO A 387 -13.36 -1.81 38.44
CA PRO A 387 -14.79 -1.58 38.26
C PRO A 387 -15.11 -0.22 37.63
N GLU A 388 -14.34 0.81 37.98
CA GLU A 388 -14.51 2.19 37.52
C GLU A 388 -14.34 2.37 36.01
N LEU A 389 -13.71 1.40 35.33
CA LEU A 389 -13.51 1.45 33.90
C LEU A 389 -14.82 1.17 33.12
N GLY A 390 -15.72 0.35 33.68
CA GLY A 390 -16.98 -0.04 33.03
C GLY A 390 -16.79 -0.73 31.67
N ASP A 391 -17.90 -1.03 30.99
CA ASP A 391 -17.86 -1.71 29.68
C ASP A 391 -17.33 -0.78 28.57
N GLU A 392 -17.70 0.52 28.61
CA GLU A 392 -17.25 1.50 27.63
C GLU A 392 -15.74 1.77 27.71
N GLY A 393 -15.19 1.90 28.92
CA GLY A 393 -13.76 2.09 29.12
C GLY A 393 -12.95 0.86 28.71
N ARG A 394 -13.45 -0.35 28.98
CA ARG A 394 -12.84 -1.61 28.51
C ARG A 394 -12.84 -1.70 27.00
N ALA A 395 -13.95 -1.30 26.35
CA ALA A 395 -14.04 -1.23 24.90
C ALA A 395 -13.02 -0.24 24.31
N LEU A 396 -12.88 0.96 24.90
CA LEU A 396 -11.89 1.94 24.46
C LEU A 396 -10.45 1.46 24.67
N LEU A 397 -10.16 0.79 25.80
CA LEU A 397 -8.86 0.19 26.06
C LEU A 397 -8.51 -0.86 24.99
N MET A 398 -9.46 -1.72 24.65
CA MET A 398 -9.30 -2.69 23.55
C MET A 398 -9.13 -2.01 22.18
N ASP A 399 -9.79 -0.87 21.92
CA ASP A 399 -9.58 -0.08 20.69
C ASP A 399 -8.14 0.47 20.60
N VAL A 400 -7.59 0.94 21.73
CA VAL A 400 -6.20 1.43 21.81
C VAL A 400 -5.20 0.30 21.58
N LEU A 401 -5.40 -0.86 22.22
CA LEU A 401 -4.55 -2.04 22.01
C LEU A 401 -4.64 -2.57 20.58
N ALA A 402 -5.85 -2.68 20.01
CA ALA A 402 -6.04 -3.10 18.63
C ALA A 402 -5.36 -2.15 17.65
N SER A 403 -5.46 -0.84 17.91
CA SER A 403 -4.77 0.19 17.12
C SER A 403 -3.25 0.13 17.29
N ALA A 404 -2.74 -0.22 18.47
CA ALA A 404 -1.32 -0.41 18.73
C ALA A 404 -0.77 -1.64 18.02
N GLY A 405 -1.54 -2.73 17.95
CA GLY A 405 -1.37 -3.87 17.03
C GLY A 405 -0.06 -4.65 17.11
N ASN A 406 0.92 -4.26 17.92
CA ASN A 406 2.16 -5.01 18.13
C ASN A 406 1.91 -6.32 18.91
N ALA A 407 2.87 -7.24 18.88
CA ALA A 407 2.71 -8.57 19.47
C ALA A 407 2.36 -8.52 20.98
N GLN A 408 2.94 -7.57 21.73
CA GLN A 408 2.67 -7.37 23.14
C GLN A 408 1.23 -6.89 23.39
N ALA A 409 0.76 -5.91 22.61
CA ALA A 409 -0.62 -5.42 22.69
C ALA A 409 -1.62 -6.53 22.39
N GLN A 410 -1.37 -7.33 21.35
CA GLN A 410 -2.19 -8.49 21.01
C GLN A 410 -2.19 -9.55 22.11
N GLY A 411 -1.02 -9.82 22.71
CA GLY A 411 -0.90 -10.72 23.85
C GLY A 411 -1.76 -10.28 25.03
N VAL A 412 -1.71 -8.99 25.37
CA VAL A 412 -2.55 -8.39 26.40
C VAL A 412 -4.03 -8.51 26.03
N MET A 413 -4.44 -8.20 24.80
CA MET A 413 -5.85 -8.35 24.38
C MET A 413 -6.37 -9.77 24.59
N ARG A 414 -5.56 -10.80 24.29
CA ARG A 414 -5.93 -12.19 24.54
C ARG A 414 -6.09 -12.47 26.04
N GLU A 415 -5.15 -12.01 26.85
CA GLU A 415 -5.21 -12.13 28.32
C GLU A 415 -6.48 -11.48 28.88
N LEU A 416 -6.81 -10.27 28.43
CA LEU A 416 -7.99 -9.52 28.87
C LEU A 416 -9.30 -10.25 28.58
N LEU A 417 -9.41 -10.94 27.44
CA LEU A 417 -10.57 -11.75 27.07
C LEU A 417 -10.74 -13.01 27.94
N GLU A 418 -9.66 -13.46 28.57
CA GLU A 418 -9.71 -14.63 29.45
C GLU A 418 -10.07 -14.27 30.90
N MET A 419 -10.09 -12.97 31.25
CA MET A 419 -10.41 -12.50 32.60
C MET A 419 -11.90 -12.64 32.95
N ASP A 420 -12.18 -12.90 34.23
CA ASP A 420 -13.56 -13.04 34.74
C ASP A 420 -14.39 -11.76 34.54
N VAL A 421 -13.78 -10.58 34.67
CA VAL A 421 -14.48 -9.29 34.43
C VAL A 421 -14.93 -9.12 32.98
N ALA A 422 -14.27 -9.78 32.03
CA ALA A 422 -14.70 -9.81 30.63
C ALA A 422 -15.80 -10.87 30.43
N ARG A 423 -15.59 -12.09 30.94
CA ARG A 423 -16.44 -13.25 30.66
C ARG A 423 -17.71 -13.33 31.49
N GLY A 424 -17.62 -12.99 32.77
CA GLY A 424 -18.70 -13.03 33.75
C GLY A 424 -19.49 -11.73 33.84
N GLY A 425 -19.07 -10.70 33.08
CA GLY A 425 -19.78 -9.44 32.97
C GLY A 425 -20.96 -9.50 32.01
N ASN A 426 -21.17 -8.40 31.29
CA ASN A 426 -22.21 -8.25 30.29
C ASN A 426 -21.89 -9.08 29.02
N PRO A 427 -22.72 -10.07 28.63
CA PRO A 427 -22.46 -10.90 27.44
C PRO A 427 -22.31 -10.10 26.15
N GLN A 428 -23.14 -9.07 25.94
CA GLN A 428 -23.03 -8.20 24.77
C GLN A 428 -21.71 -7.41 24.78
N ALA A 429 -21.24 -6.99 25.96
CA ALA A 429 -19.94 -6.33 26.07
C ALA A 429 -18.79 -7.31 25.72
N TYR A 430 -18.86 -8.56 26.18
CA TYR A 430 -17.85 -9.57 25.84
C TYR A 430 -17.75 -9.81 24.33
N GLU A 431 -18.88 -9.91 23.63
CA GLU A 431 -18.93 -10.06 22.17
C GLU A 431 -18.20 -8.90 21.47
N LEU A 432 -18.44 -7.66 21.92
CA LEU A 432 -17.81 -6.46 21.39
C LEU A 432 -16.30 -6.41 21.67
N LEU A 433 -15.85 -6.88 22.84
CA LEU A 433 -14.42 -6.97 23.16
C LEU A 433 -13.74 -8.01 22.26
N LEU A 434 -14.37 -9.16 22.04
CA LEU A 434 -13.85 -10.22 21.19
C LEU A 434 -13.71 -9.77 19.73
N GLN A 435 -14.69 -9.07 19.19
CA GLN A 435 -14.64 -8.56 17.81
C GLN A 435 -13.48 -7.59 17.55
N ARG A 436 -13.03 -6.85 18.57
CA ARG A 436 -11.88 -5.94 18.46
C ARG A 436 -10.56 -6.66 18.24
N LEU A 437 -10.43 -7.91 18.70
CA LEU A 437 -9.26 -8.73 18.39
C LEU A 437 -9.13 -8.99 16.87
N GLY A 438 -10.26 -9.10 16.16
CA GLY A 438 -10.29 -9.20 14.70
C GLY A 438 -9.99 -7.90 13.96
N MET A 439 -9.90 -6.75 14.66
CA MET A 439 -9.59 -5.45 14.05
C MET A 439 -8.09 -5.16 13.96
N VAL A 440 -7.25 -6.03 14.53
CA VAL A 440 -5.79 -5.91 14.46
C VAL A 440 -5.33 -6.10 13.01
N GLU A 441 -4.56 -5.13 12.51
CA GLU A 441 -4.10 -5.08 11.12
C GLU A 441 -3.10 -6.19 10.77
N GLU A 442 -2.21 -6.56 11.69
CA GLU A 442 -1.23 -7.63 11.47
C GLU A 442 -1.39 -8.68 12.58
N PRO A 443 -2.40 -9.56 12.47
CA PRO A 443 -2.66 -10.53 13.53
C PRO A 443 -1.50 -11.55 13.62
N THR A 444 -1.02 -11.75 14.85
CA THR A 444 -0.03 -12.79 15.17
C THR A 444 -0.63 -14.19 15.04
N THR A 445 0.22 -15.20 14.85
CA THR A 445 -0.22 -16.60 14.80
C THR A 445 -1.01 -16.97 16.06
N GLU A 446 -0.53 -16.56 17.23
CA GLU A 446 -1.17 -16.82 18.51
C GLU A 446 -2.54 -16.14 18.63
N THR A 447 -2.71 -14.94 18.05
CA THR A 447 -4.02 -14.27 17.97
C THR A 447 -5.01 -15.07 17.16
N LEU A 448 -4.59 -15.57 16.00
CA LEU A 448 -5.47 -16.33 15.12
C LEU A 448 -5.83 -17.70 15.71
N GLU A 449 -4.87 -18.39 16.31
CA GLU A 449 -5.10 -19.64 17.03
C GLU A 449 -6.07 -19.45 18.21
N SER A 450 -5.91 -18.36 18.96
CA SER A 450 -6.81 -18.04 20.08
C SER A 450 -8.23 -17.76 19.59
N LEU A 451 -8.38 -17.05 18.47
CA LEU A 451 -9.69 -16.83 17.85
C LEU A 451 -10.37 -18.14 17.43
N MET A 452 -9.61 -19.11 16.89
CA MET A 452 -10.13 -20.46 16.60
C MET A 452 -10.56 -21.17 17.88
N GLN A 453 -9.75 -21.10 18.94
CA GLN A 453 -10.06 -21.71 20.23
C GLN A 453 -11.32 -21.10 20.85
N TYR A 454 -11.48 -19.77 20.78
CA TYR A 454 -12.69 -19.09 21.25
C TYR A 454 -13.93 -19.53 20.48
N HIS A 455 -13.81 -19.73 19.16
CA HIS A 455 -14.90 -20.25 18.34
C HIS A 455 -15.25 -21.70 18.70
N ALA A 456 -14.26 -22.59 18.76
CA ALA A 456 -14.47 -24.00 19.11
C ALA A 456 -15.08 -24.16 20.51
N ARG A 457 -14.59 -23.40 21.50
CA ARG A 457 -15.13 -23.39 22.87
C ARG A 457 -16.58 -22.90 22.89
N ALA A 458 -16.87 -21.78 22.23
CA ALA A 458 -18.23 -21.24 22.16
C ALA A 458 -19.21 -22.22 21.49
N ARG A 459 -18.77 -22.96 20.47
CA ARG A 459 -19.54 -24.03 19.83
C ARG A 459 -19.81 -25.18 20.81
N ALA A 460 -18.79 -25.66 21.51
CA ALA A 460 -18.92 -26.75 22.48
C ALA A 460 -19.85 -26.38 23.66
N GLU A 461 -19.79 -25.13 24.10
CA GLU A 461 -20.61 -24.58 25.18
C GLU A 461 -22.00 -24.08 24.71
N GLN A 462 -22.31 -24.19 23.42
CA GLN A 462 -23.57 -23.69 22.82
C GLN A 462 -23.83 -22.19 23.07
N ARG A 463 -22.76 -21.38 23.09
CA ARG A 463 -22.83 -19.92 23.24
C ARG A 463 -22.91 -19.25 21.87
N GLU A 464 -24.11 -19.23 21.29
CA GLU A 464 -24.35 -18.77 19.91
C GLU A 464 -23.76 -17.38 19.62
N ASN A 465 -24.00 -16.38 20.46
CA ASN A 465 -23.50 -15.04 20.21
C ASN A 465 -21.96 -14.96 20.21
N VAL A 466 -21.31 -15.68 21.13
CA VAL A 466 -19.84 -15.72 21.21
C VAL A 466 -19.26 -16.46 20.00
N ARG A 467 -19.91 -17.55 19.57
CA ARG A 467 -19.55 -18.28 18.35
C ARG A 467 -19.66 -17.36 17.12
N ASN A 468 -20.70 -16.53 17.05
CA ASN A 468 -20.90 -15.60 15.95
C ASN A 468 -19.87 -14.45 15.98
N ALA A 469 -19.60 -13.89 17.17
CA ALA A 469 -18.58 -12.85 17.36
C ALA A 469 -17.16 -13.35 17.03
N SER A 470 -16.82 -14.58 17.41
CA SER A 470 -15.52 -15.18 17.06
C SER A 470 -15.42 -15.48 15.56
N ALA A 471 -16.48 -15.96 14.91
CA ALA A 471 -16.49 -16.17 13.47
C ALA A 471 -16.26 -14.86 12.70
N TYR A 472 -16.92 -13.78 13.13
CA TYR A 472 -16.69 -12.44 12.56
C TYR A 472 -15.23 -11.98 12.75
N ALA A 473 -14.68 -12.14 13.96
CA ALA A 473 -13.31 -11.76 14.27
C ALA A 473 -12.29 -12.59 13.46
N LEU A 474 -12.54 -13.89 13.28
CA LEU A 474 -11.75 -14.79 12.43
C LEU A 474 -11.74 -14.33 10.98
N GLY A 475 -12.92 -14.04 10.42
CA GLY A 475 -13.04 -13.51 9.06
C GLY A 475 -12.30 -12.18 8.89
N ALA A 476 -12.44 -11.26 9.85
CA ALA A 476 -11.76 -9.98 9.82
C ALA A 476 -10.23 -10.09 9.93
N ALA A 477 -9.72 -10.93 10.83
CA ALA A 477 -8.29 -11.17 11.02
C ALA A 477 -7.69 -11.91 9.81
N GLY A 478 -8.36 -12.95 9.32
CA GLY A 478 -7.95 -13.68 8.12
C GLY A 478 -7.92 -12.77 6.88
N GLY A 479 -8.85 -11.83 6.77
CA GLY A 479 -8.87 -10.82 5.71
C GLY A 479 -7.78 -9.75 5.81
N ASN A 480 -6.99 -9.73 6.88
CA ASN A 480 -5.83 -8.84 7.02
C ASN A 480 -4.49 -9.52 6.68
N LEU A 481 -4.47 -10.86 6.54
CA LEU A 481 -3.27 -11.59 6.13
C LEU A 481 -2.95 -11.33 4.64
N ALA A 482 -1.71 -11.57 4.23
CA ALA A 482 -1.33 -11.52 2.81
C ALA A 482 -2.13 -12.56 1.98
N ALA A 483 -2.25 -12.32 0.66
CA ALA A 483 -3.00 -13.19 -0.25
C ALA A 483 -2.49 -14.65 -0.21
N ASP A 484 -1.18 -14.82 -0.14
CA ASP A 484 -0.42 -16.07 -0.16
C ASP A 484 -0.11 -16.66 1.23
N ASP A 485 -0.64 -16.06 2.31
CA ASP A 485 -0.40 -16.55 3.67
C ASP A 485 -1.12 -17.90 3.88
N ALA A 486 -0.33 -18.97 4.01
CA ALA A 486 -0.85 -20.33 4.20
C ALA A 486 -1.80 -20.48 5.41
N ARG A 487 -1.66 -19.62 6.44
CA ARG A 487 -2.54 -19.63 7.60
C ARG A 487 -3.95 -19.19 7.22
N ALA A 488 -4.09 -18.23 6.31
CA ALA A 488 -5.37 -17.72 5.84
C ALA A 488 -6.26 -18.84 5.27
N GLY A 489 -5.68 -19.76 4.49
CA GLY A 489 -6.37 -20.91 3.92
C GLY A 489 -6.92 -21.89 4.97
N GLY A 490 -6.29 -22.00 6.14
CA GLY A 490 -6.81 -22.78 7.26
C GLY A 490 -8.11 -22.20 7.84
N TYR A 491 -8.14 -20.90 8.10
CA TYR A 491 -9.31 -20.24 8.68
C TYR A 491 -10.48 -20.15 7.69
N THR A 492 -10.20 -19.87 6.42
CA THR A 492 -11.23 -19.83 5.37
C THR A 492 -11.92 -21.18 5.24
N ARG A 493 -11.17 -22.30 5.22
CA ARG A 493 -11.74 -23.65 5.16
C ARG A 493 -12.67 -23.93 6.34
N MET A 494 -12.26 -23.60 7.55
CA MET A 494 -13.12 -23.77 8.72
C MET A 494 -14.43 -22.97 8.59
N LEU A 495 -14.38 -21.72 8.12
CA LEU A 495 -15.60 -20.92 7.90
C LEU A 495 -16.50 -21.51 6.80
N VAL A 496 -15.91 -22.11 5.76
CA VAL A 496 -16.64 -22.84 4.71
C VAL A 496 -17.32 -24.09 5.28
N ASP A 497 -16.61 -24.88 6.09
CA ASP A 497 -17.15 -26.09 6.72
C ASP A 497 -18.31 -25.74 7.67
N GLU A 498 -18.16 -24.68 8.46
CA GLU A 498 -19.22 -24.17 9.34
C GLU A 498 -20.44 -23.69 8.54
N LEU A 499 -20.25 -22.94 7.45
CA LEU A 499 -21.35 -22.55 6.56
C LEU A 499 -22.07 -23.79 5.98
N GLY A 500 -21.34 -24.83 5.59
CA GLY A 500 -21.91 -26.08 5.06
C GLY A 500 -22.74 -26.87 6.07
N THR A 501 -22.53 -26.64 7.38
CA THR A 501 -23.31 -27.29 8.45
C THR A 501 -24.37 -26.38 9.07
N ALA A 502 -24.42 -25.10 8.69
CA ALA A 502 -25.35 -24.11 9.21
C ALA A 502 -26.81 -24.39 8.82
N ARG A 503 -27.67 -24.58 9.82
CA ARG A 503 -29.09 -24.96 9.60
C ARG A 503 -30.04 -23.76 9.59
N SER A 504 -29.76 -22.74 10.42
CA SER A 504 -30.58 -21.53 10.50
C SER A 504 -30.13 -20.49 9.48
N ALA A 505 -31.04 -19.60 9.08
CA ALA A 505 -30.70 -18.45 8.24
C ALA A 505 -29.64 -17.56 8.91
N GLY A 506 -29.79 -17.32 10.23
CA GLY A 506 -28.84 -16.51 11.00
C GLY A 506 -27.42 -17.10 11.08
N ASP A 507 -27.29 -18.42 11.16
CA ASP A 507 -25.98 -19.08 11.11
C ASP A 507 -25.34 -18.92 9.72
N ARG A 508 -26.13 -19.13 8.66
CA ARG A 508 -25.67 -18.91 7.27
C ARG A 508 -25.21 -17.47 7.05
N GLU A 509 -26.00 -16.50 7.48
CA GLU A 509 -25.62 -15.07 7.43
C GLU A 509 -24.31 -14.81 8.18
N THR A 510 -24.14 -15.38 9.38
CA THR A 510 -22.93 -15.18 10.20
C THR A 510 -21.69 -15.64 9.45
N TYR A 511 -21.70 -16.87 8.92
CA TYR A 511 -20.54 -17.41 8.22
C TYR A 511 -20.31 -16.78 6.85
N LEU A 512 -21.37 -16.38 6.15
CA LEU A 512 -21.25 -15.56 4.92
C LEU A 512 -20.59 -14.21 5.21
N ARG A 513 -20.98 -13.50 6.29
CA ARG A 513 -20.32 -12.25 6.70
C ARG A 513 -18.86 -12.48 7.04
N ALA A 514 -18.53 -13.56 7.75
CA ALA A 514 -17.17 -13.91 8.09
C ALA A 514 -16.31 -14.19 6.83
N LEU A 515 -16.82 -15.00 5.90
CA LEU A 515 -16.17 -15.27 4.61
C LEU A 515 -15.99 -14.00 3.77
N GLY A 516 -17.00 -13.13 3.74
CA GLY A 516 -16.91 -11.84 3.05
C GLY A 516 -15.92 -10.87 3.69
N ASN A 517 -15.75 -10.93 5.01
CA ASN A 517 -14.69 -10.19 5.68
C ASN A 517 -13.30 -10.74 5.34
N ALA A 518 -13.17 -12.06 5.22
CA ALA A 518 -11.93 -12.70 4.79
C ALA A 518 -11.58 -12.35 3.35
N GLY A 519 -12.58 -12.28 2.45
CA GLY A 519 -12.42 -11.84 1.06
C GLY A 519 -11.50 -12.76 0.25
N ARG A 520 -11.54 -14.06 0.52
CA ARG A 520 -10.63 -15.07 -0.04
C ARG A 520 -11.30 -15.84 -1.18
N GLU A 521 -10.57 -16.05 -2.27
CA GLU A 521 -11.07 -16.78 -3.44
C GLU A 521 -11.46 -18.22 -3.09
N GLU A 522 -10.74 -18.86 -2.16
CA GLU A 522 -11.00 -20.23 -1.74
C GLU A 522 -12.40 -20.43 -1.10
N GLY A 523 -12.95 -19.38 -0.49
CA GLY A 523 -14.30 -19.39 0.07
C GLY A 523 -15.40 -19.05 -0.93
N MET A 524 -15.04 -18.57 -2.13
CA MET A 524 -15.97 -17.96 -3.07
C MET A 524 -17.04 -18.93 -3.55
N ALA A 525 -16.67 -20.17 -3.89
CA ALA A 525 -17.64 -21.17 -4.37
C ALA A 525 -18.76 -21.42 -3.33
N ALA A 526 -18.41 -21.46 -2.04
CA ALA A 526 -19.37 -21.64 -0.95
C ALA A 526 -20.29 -20.42 -0.79
N VAL A 527 -19.76 -19.20 -0.94
CA VAL A 527 -20.55 -17.96 -0.92
C VAL A 527 -21.53 -17.93 -2.10
N LEU A 528 -21.05 -18.20 -3.32
CA LEU A 528 -21.86 -18.16 -4.54
C LEU A 528 -23.05 -19.12 -4.49
N ALA A 529 -22.91 -20.28 -3.84
CA ALA A 529 -23.99 -21.26 -3.68
C ALA A 529 -25.23 -20.70 -2.93
N HIS A 530 -25.08 -19.64 -2.16
CA HIS A 530 -26.16 -19.03 -1.36
C HIS A 530 -26.87 -17.87 -2.06
N ALA A 531 -26.47 -17.52 -3.29
CA ALA A 531 -27.06 -16.43 -4.05
C ALA A 531 -28.47 -16.74 -4.59
N ALA A 532 -29.02 -17.92 -4.30
CA ALA A 532 -30.40 -18.31 -4.57
C ALA A 532 -31.07 -18.90 -3.32
N ASP A 533 -30.53 -18.64 -2.12
CA ASP A 533 -31.13 -19.09 -0.86
C ASP A 533 -32.58 -18.58 -0.75
N PRO A 534 -33.55 -19.40 -0.30
CA PRO A 534 -34.93 -18.97 -0.15
C PRO A 534 -35.09 -17.77 0.78
N GLU A 535 -34.19 -17.62 1.77
CA GLU A 535 -34.25 -16.56 2.76
C GLU A 535 -33.60 -15.28 2.24
N GLU A 536 -34.38 -14.20 2.21
CA GLU A 536 -33.95 -12.88 1.76
C GLU A 536 -32.69 -12.35 2.49
N PRO A 537 -32.59 -12.43 3.84
CA PRO A 537 -31.40 -11.98 4.56
C PRO A 537 -30.12 -12.72 4.16
N VAL A 538 -30.22 -14.00 3.77
CA VAL A 538 -29.08 -14.81 3.33
C VAL A 538 -28.61 -14.37 1.95
N ARG A 539 -29.53 -14.09 1.01
CA ARG A 539 -29.17 -13.56 -0.31
C ARG A 539 -28.54 -12.17 -0.22
N ALA A 540 -29.07 -11.29 0.63
CA ALA A 540 -28.50 -9.96 0.85
C ALA A 540 -27.08 -10.06 1.45
N THR A 541 -26.91 -10.94 2.43
CA THR A 541 -25.59 -11.19 3.02
C THR A 541 -24.62 -11.83 2.03
N THR A 542 -25.11 -12.67 1.12
CA THR A 542 -24.30 -13.22 0.02
C THR A 542 -23.78 -12.11 -0.89
N ALA A 543 -24.64 -11.16 -1.29
CA ALA A 543 -24.21 -9.99 -2.05
C ALA A 543 -23.13 -9.19 -1.31
N ALA A 544 -23.36 -8.89 -0.03
CA ALA A 544 -22.40 -8.16 0.80
C ALA A 544 -21.06 -8.92 0.97
N ALA A 545 -21.09 -10.26 0.97
CA ALA A 545 -19.90 -11.08 1.12
C ALA A 545 -18.99 -11.06 -0.11
N LEU A 546 -19.54 -10.86 -1.30
CA LEU A 546 -18.79 -10.83 -2.56
C LEU A 546 -17.97 -9.55 -2.78
N ARG A 547 -18.23 -8.49 -2.00
CA ARG A 547 -17.64 -7.14 -2.19
C ARG A 547 -16.10 -7.06 -2.25
N LYS A 548 -15.38 -8.07 -1.75
CA LYS A 548 -13.91 -8.09 -1.71
C LYS A 548 -13.28 -9.01 -2.76
N THR A 549 -14.09 -9.72 -3.53
CA THR A 549 -13.62 -10.77 -4.44
C THR A 549 -14.00 -10.37 -5.87
N ASP A 550 -13.14 -9.59 -6.52
CA ASP A 550 -13.35 -9.05 -7.86
C ASP A 550 -13.02 -10.11 -8.94
N THR A 551 -13.90 -11.11 -9.06
CA THR A 551 -13.84 -12.16 -10.09
C THR A 551 -15.03 -12.04 -11.05
N PRO A 552 -14.91 -12.55 -12.30
CA PRO A 552 -16.02 -12.57 -13.24
C PRO A 552 -17.28 -13.25 -12.68
N GLU A 553 -17.12 -14.34 -11.93
CA GLU A 553 -18.22 -15.11 -11.33
C GLU A 553 -18.94 -14.32 -10.23
N ALA A 554 -18.18 -13.60 -9.39
CA ALA A 554 -18.72 -12.74 -8.35
C ALA A 554 -19.49 -11.56 -8.97
N THR A 555 -18.89 -10.88 -9.96
CA THR A 555 -19.53 -9.78 -10.68
C THR A 555 -20.82 -10.22 -11.37
N ALA A 556 -20.81 -11.36 -12.08
CA ALA A 556 -22.01 -11.92 -12.71
C ALA A 556 -23.11 -12.23 -11.69
N THR A 557 -22.74 -12.77 -10.53
CA THR A 557 -23.68 -13.07 -9.44
C THR A 557 -24.26 -11.81 -8.82
N LEU A 558 -23.45 -10.78 -8.60
CA LEU A 558 -23.91 -9.48 -8.11
C LEU A 558 -24.85 -8.79 -9.10
N LEU A 559 -24.57 -8.85 -10.41
CA LEU A 559 -25.49 -8.33 -11.43
C LEU A 559 -26.84 -9.06 -11.44
N ARG A 560 -26.84 -10.37 -11.15
CA ARG A 560 -28.09 -11.14 -10.97
C ARG A 560 -28.83 -10.72 -9.70
N LEU A 561 -28.13 -10.54 -8.58
CA LEU A 561 -28.71 -10.09 -7.30
C LEU A 561 -29.17 -8.63 -7.34
N ALA A 562 -28.59 -7.80 -8.22
CA ALA A 562 -29.10 -6.47 -8.53
C ALA A 562 -30.47 -6.50 -9.25
N ARG A 563 -30.98 -7.67 -9.63
CA ARG A 563 -32.34 -7.89 -10.16
C ARG A 563 -33.23 -8.67 -9.20
N ASP A 564 -32.79 -8.89 -7.97
CA ASP A 564 -33.57 -9.62 -6.96
C ASP A 564 -34.88 -8.87 -6.65
N SER A 565 -35.94 -9.62 -6.34
CA SER A 565 -37.25 -9.06 -6.01
C SER A 565 -37.30 -8.40 -4.63
N SER A 566 -36.23 -8.54 -3.84
CA SER A 566 -36.05 -7.81 -2.60
C SER A 566 -35.17 -6.58 -2.78
N ARG A 567 -35.68 -5.45 -2.27
CA ARG A 567 -34.94 -4.19 -2.17
C ARG A 567 -33.64 -4.32 -1.38
N SER A 568 -33.61 -5.09 -0.30
CA SER A 568 -32.42 -5.25 0.56
C SER A 568 -31.29 -5.95 -0.20
N VAL A 569 -31.62 -7.04 -0.90
CA VAL A 569 -30.68 -7.82 -1.73
C VAL A 569 -30.14 -6.96 -2.87
N GLN A 570 -31.03 -6.24 -3.56
CA GLN A 570 -30.64 -5.35 -4.64
C GLN A 570 -29.72 -4.21 -4.16
N SER A 571 -30.00 -3.64 -2.98
CA SER A 571 -29.17 -2.59 -2.38
C SER A 571 -27.76 -3.08 -2.06
N GLU A 572 -27.64 -4.24 -1.40
CA GLU A 572 -26.34 -4.83 -1.08
C GLU A 572 -25.55 -5.21 -2.33
N ALA A 573 -26.23 -5.72 -3.37
CA ALA A 573 -25.58 -6.05 -4.64
C ALA A 573 -25.00 -4.82 -5.33
N ILE A 574 -25.75 -3.72 -5.38
CA ILE A 574 -25.28 -2.46 -5.98
C ILE A 574 -24.15 -1.85 -5.16
N VAL A 575 -24.21 -1.91 -3.83
CA VAL A 575 -23.12 -1.46 -2.96
C VAL A 575 -21.86 -2.28 -3.20
N ALA A 576 -21.98 -3.60 -3.30
CA ALA A 576 -20.85 -4.49 -3.57
C ALA A 576 -20.24 -4.26 -4.96
N LEU A 577 -21.04 -4.02 -6.01
CA LEU A 577 -20.53 -3.76 -7.37
C LEU A 577 -19.62 -2.53 -7.47
N ARG A 578 -19.66 -1.59 -6.51
CA ARG A 578 -18.80 -0.40 -6.50
C ARG A 578 -17.31 -0.72 -6.33
N THR A 579 -16.98 -1.86 -5.74
CA THR A 579 -15.60 -2.31 -5.55
C THR A 579 -15.13 -3.27 -6.64
N HIS A 580 -15.98 -3.56 -7.63
CA HIS A 580 -15.68 -4.46 -8.74
C HIS A 580 -15.30 -3.68 -10.00
N ARG A 581 -14.50 -4.31 -10.85
CA ARG A 581 -14.27 -3.81 -12.21
C ARG A 581 -15.47 -4.15 -13.08
N LEU A 582 -16.11 -3.12 -13.61
CA LEU A 582 -17.29 -3.27 -14.48
C LEU A 582 -16.88 -3.02 -15.93
N ASP A 583 -16.99 -4.04 -16.76
CA ASP A 583 -16.83 -3.89 -18.19
C ASP A 583 -18.11 -3.32 -18.85
N ALA A 584 -18.05 -3.09 -20.16
CA ALA A 584 -19.19 -2.58 -20.92
C ALA A 584 -20.41 -3.52 -20.84
N GLY A 585 -20.21 -4.83 -20.75
CA GLY A 585 -21.28 -5.81 -20.63
C GLY A 585 -22.01 -5.70 -19.29
N ALA A 586 -21.26 -5.56 -18.19
CA ALA A 586 -21.80 -5.34 -16.85
C ALA A 586 -22.63 -4.04 -16.78
N LEU A 587 -22.13 -2.95 -17.38
CA LEU A 587 -22.84 -1.67 -17.43
C LEU A 587 -24.13 -1.75 -18.27
N VAL A 588 -24.11 -2.51 -19.37
CA VAL A 588 -25.31 -2.83 -20.15
C VAL A 588 -26.32 -3.63 -19.31
N ALA A 589 -25.87 -4.61 -18.55
CA ALA A 589 -26.75 -5.40 -17.70
C ALA A 589 -27.43 -4.57 -16.59
N LEU A 590 -26.71 -3.60 -16.00
CA LEU A 590 -27.28 -2.64 -15.05
C LEU A 590 -28.29 -1.71 -15.73
N ARG A 591 -27.96 -1.16 -16.90
CA ARG A 591 -28.92 -0.37 -17.71
C ARG A 591 -30.21 -1.15 -17.95
N ASP A 592 -30.11 -2.39 -18.39
CA ASP A 592 -31.27 -3.22 -18.72
C ASP A 592 -32.14 -3.49 -17.50
N THR A 593 -31.54 -3.59 -16.31
CA THR A 593 -32.26 -3.72 -15.03
C THR A 593 -33.11 -2.48 -14.74
N VAL A 594 -32.56 -1.29 -15.00
CA VAL A 594 -33.28 -0.03 -14.80
C VAL A 594 -34.39 0.15 -15.84
N VAL A 595 -34.07 -0.08 -17.12
CA VAL A 595 -35.01 0.12 -18.24
C VAL A 595 -36.21 -0.83 -18.16
N SER A 596 -36.03 -2.06 -17.66
CA SER A 596 -37.11 -3.01 -17.47
C SER A 596 -38.00 -2.71 -16.25
N GLY A 597 -37.70 -1.65 -15.49
CA GLY A 597 -38.40 -1.34 -14.24
C GLY A 597 -38.05 -2.28 -13.09
N GLY A 598 -36.93 -3.01 -13.18
CA GLY A 598 -36.48 -3.95 -12.16
C GLY A 598 -35.84 -3.30 -10.93
N LEU A 599 -35.72 -1.97 -10.89
CA LEU A 599 -35.13 -1.24 -9.76
C LEU A 599 -36.20 -0.89 -8.72
N HIS A 600 -35.96 -1.26 -7.46
CA HIS A 600 -36.84 -0.89 -6.36
C HIS A 600 -36.68 0.58 -5.96
N SER A 601 -37.80 1.19 -5.54
CA SER A 601 -37.80 2.54 -4.98
C SER A 601 -36.85 2.67 -3.78
N GLY A 602 -36.04 3.72 -3.81
CA GLY A 602 -35.03 4.04 -2.81
C GLY A 602 -33.68 3.37 -3.01
N VAL A 603 -33.45 2.70 -4.14
CA VAL A 603 -32.16 2.11 -4.55
C VAL A 603 -31.42 3.03 -5.53
N GLU A 604 -32.13 3.94 -6.18
CA GLU A 604 -31.63 4.89 -7.17
C GLU A 604 -30.38 5.66 -6.68
N PRO A 605 -30.32 6.19 -5.43
CA PRO A 605 -29.13 6.87 -4.94
C PRO A 605 -27.86 6.00 -4.95
N LEU A 606 -28.00 4.70 -4.66
CA LEU A 606 -26.87 3.76 -4.65
C LEU A 606 -26.35 3.51 -6.06
N LEU A 607 -27.27 3.31 -7.01
CA LEU A 607 -26.91 3.12 -8.41
C LEU A 607 -26.30 4.38 -9.03
N VAL A 608 -26.84 5.56 -8.72
CA VAL A 608 -26.23 6.85 -9.12
C VAL A 608 -24.83 7.00 -8.52
N GLY A 609 -24.65 6.61 -7.25
CA GLY A 609 -23.36 6.55 -6.60
C GLY A 609 -22.36 5.66 -7.35
N LEU A 610 -22.77 4.48 -7.80
CA LEU A 610 -21.97 3.57 -8.62
C LEU A 610 -21.65 4.18 -9.99
N LEU A 611 -22.65 4.70 -10.71
CA LEU A 611 -22.47 5.27 -12.05
C LEU A 611 -21.58 6.51 -12.06
N ALA A 612 -21.58 7.29 -10.97
CA ALA A 612 -20.67 8.43 -10.81
C ALA A 612 -19.19 8.02 -10.82
N GLU A 613 -18.89 6.75 -10.49
CA GLU A 613 -17.54 6.19 -10.50
C GLU A 613 -17.20 5.55 -11.86
N GLN A 614 -18.20 5.42 -12.74
CA GLN A 614 -18.13 4.74 -14.04
C GLN A 614 -18.51 5.67 -15.20
N LEU A 615 -18.32 6.99 -15.07
CA LEU A 615 -18.78 7.97 -16.08
C LEU A 615 -18.21 7.74 -17.49
N GLU A 616 -17.02 7.14 -17.58
CA GLU A 616 -16.37 6.79 -18.85
C GLU A 616 -16.85 5.45 -19.43
N GLY A 617 -17.79 4.77 -18.77
CA GLY A 617 -18.38 3.49 -19.16
C GLY A 617 -19.27 3.52 -20.41
N GLY A 618 -19.19 4.59 -21.20
CA GLY A 618 -19.81 4.70 -22.51
C GLY A 618 -21.33 4.92 -22.50
N PRO A 619 -22.02 4.61 -23.62
CA PRO A 619 -23.43 4.95 -23.81
C PRO A 619 -24.38 4.32 -22.77
N ALA A 620 -24.04 3.16 -22.20
CA ALA A 620 -24.86 2.48 -21.21
C ALA A 620 -25.06 3.33 -19.95
N VAL A 621 -24.01 4.04 -19.51
CA VAL A 621 -24.05 4.89 -18.31
C VAL A 621 -24.94 6.11 -18.55
N ALA A 622 -24.74 6.81 -19.68
CA ALA A 622 -25.60 7.94 -20.05
C ALA A 622 -27.07 7.53 -20.21
N GLN A 623 -27.35 6.39 -20.85
CA GLN A 623 -28.71 5.87 -20.99
C GLN A 623 -29.36 5.56 -19.63
N THR A 624 -28.60 4.95 -18.72
CA THR A 624 -29.09 4.65 -17.37
C THR A 624 -29.40 5.92 -16.60
N LEU A 625 -28.51 6.91 -16.63
CA LEU A 625 -28.72 8.21 -15.99
C LEU A 625 -29.95 8.94 -16.54
N ARG A 626 -30.18 8.93 -17.87
CA ARG A 626 -31.41 9.51 -18.46
C ARG A 626 -32.67 8.84 -17.98
N PHE A 627 -32.68 7.51 -17.89
CA PHE A 627 -33.86 6.79 -17.38
C PHE A 627 -34.11 7.13 -15.91
N LEU A 628 -33.07 7.13 -15.09
CA LEU A 628 -33.16 7.50 -13.67
C LEU A 628 -33.66 8.94 -13.48
N ALA A 629 -33.20 9.89 -14.30
CA ALA A 629 -33.66 11.28 -14.24
C ALA A 629 -35.19 11.40 -14.38
N ASN A 630 -35.79 10.58 -15.24
CA ASN A 630 -37.25 10.53 -15.40
C ASN A 630 -37.94 9.82 -14.23
N ALA A 631 -37.31 8.80 -13.65
CA ALA A 631 -37.89 8.02 -12.55
C ALA A 631 -37.89 8.75 -11.20
N VAL A 632 -36.96 9.69 -10.97
CA VAL A 632 -36.76 10.36 -9.66
C VAL A 632 -37.19 11.82 -9.63
N GLN A 633 -38.20 12.22 -10.42
CA GLN A 633 -38.67 13.61 -10.48
C GLN A 633 -39.13 14.17 -9.12
N ASP A 634 -39.58 13.29 -8.22
CA ASP A 634 -40.04 13.64 -6.88
C ASP A 634 -38.89 13.84 -5.86
N ASP A 635 -37.63 13.58 -6.23
CA ASP A 635 -36.43 13.90 -5.45
C ASP A 635 -35.55 14.94 -6.19
N PRO A 636 -35.77 16.24 -5.94
CA PRO A 636 -35.04 17.32 -6.63
C PRO A 636 -33.53 17.26 -6.45
N SER A 637 -33.05 16.75 -5.31
CA SER A 637 -31.61 16.69 -5.01
C SER A 637 -30.95 15.60 -5.83
N LEU A 638 -31.55 14.41 -5.85
CA LEU A 638 -31.05 13.29 -6.64
C LEU A 638 -31.18 13.56 -8.15
N HIS A 639 -32.31 14.15 -8.58
CA HIS A 639 -32.53 14.53 -9.98
C HIS A 639 -31.44 15.50 -10.46
N THR A 640 -31.16 16.56 -9.68
CA THR A 640 -30.08 17.52 -9.98
C THR A 640 -28.74 16.82 -10.10
N ARG A 641 -28.41 15.93 -9.16
CA ARG A 641 -27.16 15.17 -9.20
C ARG A 641 -27.05 14.29 -10.45
N ILE A 642 -28.15 13.66 -10.88
CA ILE A 642 -28.18 12.84 -12.10
C ILE A 642 -27.90 13.71 -13.34
N LEU A 643 -28.51 14.90 -13.43
CA LEU A 643 -28.28 15.81 -14.55
C LEU A 643 -26.82 16.29 -14.63
N GLU A 644 -26.18 16.59 -13.49
CA GLU A 644 -24.75 16.91 -13.44
C GLU A 644 -23.88 15.77 -13.98
N LEU A 645 -24.18 14.53 -13.57
CA LEU A 645 -23.44 13.35 -14.00
C LEU A 645 -23.67 13.06 -15.48
N LEU A 646 -24.90 13.24 -15.97
CA LEU A 646 -25.24 13.06 -17.38
C LEU A 646 -24.47 14.04 -18.27
N ALA A 647 -24.43 15.33 -17.90
CA ALA A 647 -23.65 16.34 -18.62
C ALA A 647 -22.16 15.98 -18.69
N ARG A 648 -21.60 15.38 -17.63
CA ARG A 648 -20.22 14.90 -17.60
C ARG A 648 -20.00 13.66 -18.45
N ALA A 649 -20.92 12.69 -18.43
CA ALA A 649 -20.83 11.47 -19.22
C ALA A 649 -20.99 11.73 -20.74
N GLU A 650 -21.73 12.78 -21.12
CA GLU A 650 -21.97 13.16 -22.52
C GLU A 650 -20.95 14.17 -23.05
N SER A 651 -20.13 14.77 -22.18
CA SER A 651 -19.08 15.68 -22.61
C SER A 651 -18.03 14.90 -23.42
N PRO A 652 -17.73 15.28 -24.68
CA PRO A 652 -16.68 14.63 -25.43
C PRO A 652 -15.38 14.77 -24.65
N ALA A 653 -14.74 13.64 -24.34
CA ALA A 653 -13.43 13.62 -23.72
C ALA A 653 -12.53 14.56 -24.52
N ARG A 654 -12.15 15.70 -23.92
CA ARG A 654 -11.12 16.56 -24.51
C ARG A 654 -9.85 15.73 -24.48
N THR A 655 -9.51 15.16 -25.63
CA THR A 655 -8.21 14.56 -25.90
C THR A 655 -7.15 15.60 -25.55
N HIS A 656 -6.50 15.42 -24.40
CA HIS A 656 -5.36 16.18 -23.91
C HIS A 656 -4.23 15.22 -23.63
#